data_AF-A0A3N8IEC2-F1
#
_entry.id   AF-A0A3N8IEC2-F1
#
_cell.length_a   1.000
_cell.length_b   1.000
_cell.length_c   1.000
_cell.angle_alpha   90.00
_cell.angle_beta   90.00
_cell.angle_gamma   90.00
#
_symmetry.space_group_name_H-M   'P 1'
#
loop_
_entity.id
_entity.type
_entity.pdbx_description
1 polymer ?
#
loop_
_entity_poly.entity_id
_entity_poly.type
_entity_poly.pdbx_seq_one_letter_code
_entity_poly.pdbx_strand_id
1 'polypeptide(L)'
;MNIQSLLAGVPMPALITGVFLALLVVIAVVFFFGPAISHLLRLRAIQRRIGSFESGDFSSQFEAVFASDRRLTHLWNEYAESLHVQREERDGQMIVRAVRATVPAEVYFNNQVVVDSRLRTEFFKHVPGIFTGIGIIGTFSGLIEGLHAFQVSENAATVRGSLESLMHSVGEAFLVSASAIAAAMLTTLFEKFLLASLYRRTEEIAHAIDASFEAGAGEEYLARLVKASEESASQSKILKDALVKEMGELLRELTSAQIEASKEQYALTAEAGRQNNVALGQVIAESIQQGLKGPLDEIAATVKTASGDQSASAARVLQDVMTSFSQRLNDLFGGQISGLTELNQQTAQSIQQAVSTLHTLVENIEASSQRSTDAMAHRMAEAIEKMEARQDAMNVQSEAFVEQLRQLVATSQSETNQKLQATLETLSTHVGEMLTTLSGAQKEVFENNRAREHAMSERASGVVNAMSESMDALVKELGAATTQMAQSVNALTQSTTSSVDRMNAGAEALGTASRNFAAAGERVAGVMGQTTDVSTKLAATAGNLTSGAGAIQELLSDYRAHRDSIGQLVTELRATVDAARREAALTGDILNRIETSTSHLGAAQKQADEYLAGVSQVLAEAHGAFATEVKRTLEKANAEFHTKLTSAVGLLSSAVGELEVTLASMSTLTPARN
;
A
#
# COMPACT_ATOMS: atom_id res chain seq x y z
N MET A 1 -9.95 -84.06 14.76
CA MET A 1 -11.27 -84.28 14.12
C MET A 1 -11.03 -84.18 12.61
N ASN A 2 -11.17 -85.29 11.86
CA ASN A 2 -10.78 -85.33 10.46
C ASN A 2 -11.72 -84.48 9.61
N ILE A 3 -11.18 -83.52 8.84
CA ILE A 3 -11.94 -82.66 7.92
C ILE A 3 -12.79 -83.52 6.95
N GLN A 4 -12.29 -84.68 6.56
CA GLN A 4 -13.01 -85.64 5.71
C GLN A 4 -14.30 -86.21 6.33
N SER A 5 -14.39 -86.38 7.66
CA SER A 5 -15.62 -86.87 8.29
C SER A 5 -16.65 -85.76 8.51
N LEU A 6 -16.24 -84.48 8.46
CA LEU A 6 -17.14 -83.33 8.56
C LEU A 6 -17.76 -82.97 7.20
N LEU A 7 -17.02 -83.19 6.09
CA LEU A 7 -17.49 -82.92 4.73
C LEU A 7 -18.38 -84.01 4.13
N ALA A 8 -18.39 -85.23 4.70
CA ALA A 8 -19.06 -86.39 4.09
C ALA A 8 -20.60 -86.40 4.22
N GLY A 9 -21.18 -85.52 5.02
CA GLY A 9 -22.64 -85.43 5.25
C GLY A 9 -23.29 -84.11 4.85
N VAL A 10 -22.52 -83.16 4.31
CA VAL A 10 -23.00 -81.80 4.02
C VAL A 10 -23.46 -81.72 2.55
N PRO A 11 -24.63 -81.12 2.26
CA PRO A 11 -25.13 -80.91 0.91
C PRO A 11 -24.12 -80.15 0.05
N MET A 12 -23.98 -80.57 -1.20
CA MET A 12 -22.98 -80.02 -2.14
C MET A 12 -23.04 -78.48 -2.30
N PRO A 13 -24.22 -77.83 -2.37
CA PRO A 13 -24.34 -76.37 -2.43
C PRO A 13 -23.85 -75.65 -1.18
N ALA A 14 -24.05 -76.23 0.01
CA ALA A 14 -23.54 -75.65 1.26
C ALA A 14 -22.00 -75.73 1.31
N LEU A 15 -21.41 -76.80 0.79
CA LEU A 15 -19.95 -76.92 0.64
C LEU A 15 -19.39 -75.91 -0.36
N ILE A 16 -20.01 -75.77 -1.53
CA ILE A 16 -19.57 -74.82 -2.56
C ILE A 16 -19.61 -73.39 -2.02
N THR A 17 -20.72 -72.99 -1.40
CA THR A 17 -20.85 -71.64 -0.83
C THR A 17 -19.91 -71.41 0.36
N GLY A 18 -19.70 -72.43 1.21
CA GLY A 18 -18.67 -72.39 2.25
C GLY A 18 -17.26 -72.18 1.72
N VAL A 19 -16.89 -72.84 0.61
CA VAL A 19 -15.58 -72.64 -0.06
C VAL A 19 -15.45 -71.21 -0.61
N PHE A 20 -16.50 -70.66 -1.24
CA PHE A 20 -16.48 -69.27 -1.72
C PHE A 20 -16.36 -68.26 -0.57
N LEU A 21 -17.07 -68.48 0.54
CA LEU A 21 -16.92 -67.65 1.75
C LEU A 21 -15.50 -67.72 2.31
N ALA A 22 -14.93 -68.92 2.43
CA ALA A 22 -13.56 -69.10 2.92
C ALA A 22 -12.54 -68.44 1.99
N LEU A 23 -12.70 -68.59 0.66
CA LEU A 23 -11.87 -67.92 -0.32
C LEU A 23 -11.95 -66.39 -0.19
N LEU A 24 -13.16 -65.85 -0.02
CA LEU A 24 -13.35 -64.40 0.16
C LEU A 24 -12.70 -63.89 1.45
N VAL A 25 -12.78 -64.64 2.55
CA VAL A 25 -12.05 -64.33 3.79
C VAL A 25 -10.55 -64.30 3.54
N VAL A 26 -9.99 -65.30 2.86
CA VAL A 26 -8.56 -65.35 2.53
C VAL A 26 -8.17 -64.15 1.66
N ILE A 27 -8.98 -63.79 0.65
CA ILE A 27 -8.74 -62.62 -0.20
C ILE A 27 -8.75 -61.34 0.65
N ALA A 28 -9.74 -61.15 1.51
CA ALA A 28 -9.82 -59.97 2.38
C ALA A 28 -8.62 -59.90 3.34
N VAL A 29 -8.21 -61.02 3.93
CA VAL A 29 -7.07 -61.07 4.86
C VAL A 29 -5.75 -60.78 4.15
N VAL A 30 -5.50 -61.43 3.00
CA VAL A 30 -4.22 -61.33 2.28
C VAL A 30 -4.07 -60.00 1.55
N PHE A 31 -5.13 -59.51 0.90
CA PHE A 31 -5.04 -58.33 0.04
C PHE A 31 -5.44 -57.02 0.72
N PHE A 32 -6.19 -57.07 1.83
CA PHE A 32 -6.60 -55.86 2.56
C PHE A 32 -6.03 -55.82 3.98
N PHE A 33 -6.41 -56.75 4.87
CA PHE A 33 -6.03 -56.65 6.29
C PHE A 33 -4.52 -56.79 6.53
N GLY A 34 -3.84 -57.72 5.86
CA GLY A 34 -2.39 -57.90 5.97
C GLY A 34 -1.62 -56.64 5.58
N PRO A 35 -1.82 -56.10 4.37
CA PRO A 35 -1.23 -54.84 3.94
C PRO A 35 -1.61 -53.65 4.83
N ALA A 36 -2.86 -53.57 5.27
CA ALA A 36 -3.34 -52.48 6.12
C ALA A 36 -2.72 -52.51 7.53
N ILE A 37 -2.58 -53.68 8.15
CA ILE A 37 -1.90 -53.84 9.44
C ILE A 37 -0.40 -53.57 9.29
N SER A 38 0.24 -54.06 8.23
CA SER A 38 1.65 -53.76 7.94
C SER A 38 1.87 -52.26 7.77
N HIS A 39 0.97 -51.58 7.05
CA HIS A 39 1.03 -50.14 6.87
C HIS A 39 0.77 -49.39 8.19
N LEU A 40 -0.15 -49.85 9.03
CA LEU A 40 -0.40 -49.29 10.36
C LEU A 40 0.85 -49.36 11.24
N LEU A 41 1.53 -50.51 11.27
CA LEU A 41 2.78 -50.69 12.01
C LEU A 41 3.88 -49.78 11.47
N ARG A 42 3.94 -49.58 10.15
CA ARG A 42 4.87 -48.66 9.50
C ARG A 42 4.61 -47.20 9.89
N LEU A 43 3.36 -46.72 9.79
CA LEU A 43 3.00 -45.37 10.23
C LEU A 43 3.25 -45.17 11.73
N ARG A 44 2.98 -46.20 12.55
CA ARG A 44 3.35 -46.20 13.99
C ARG A 44 4.85 -46.02 14.21
N ALA A 45 5.68 -46.75 13.45
CA ALA A 45 7.13 -46.66 13.57
C ALA A 45 7.64 -45.28 13.12
N ILE A 46 7.10 -44.76 12.01
CA ILE A 46 7.39 -43.42 11.50
C ILE A 46 7.05 -42.36 12.55
N GLN A 47 5.83 -42.39 13.09
CA GLN A 47 5.38 -41.44 14.09
C GLN A 47 6.25 -41.46 15.36
N ARG A 48 6.68 -42.65 15.81
CA ARG A 48 7.60 -42.78 16.95
C ARG A 48 8.97 -42.15 16.65
N ARG A 49 9.48 -42.31 15.43
CA ARG A 49 10.76 -41.71 15.00
C ARG A 49 10.66 -40.19 14.88
N ILE A 50 9.53 -39.68 14.38
CA ILE A 50 9.27 -38.23 14.31
C ILE A 50 9.23 -37.64 15.73
N GLY A 51 8.61 -38.33 16.69
CA GLY A 51 8.58 -37.90 18.09
C GLY A 51 9.94 -37.87 18.80
N SER A 52 10.99 -38.45 18.21
CA SER A 52 12.35 -38.41 18.74
C SER A 52 13.28 -37.45 17.99
N PHE A 53 12.73 -36.54 17.18
CA PHE A 53 13.54 -35.56 16.46
C PHE A 53 14.18 -34.56 17.43
N GLU A 54 15.47 -34.33 17.24
CA GLU A 54 16.22 -33.30 17.96
C GLU A 54 16.13 -31.98 17.18
N SER A 55 16.08 -30.86 17.90
CA SER A 55 15.99 -29.53 17.29
C SER A 55 17.21 -29.26 16.41
N GLY A 56 16.97 -29.08 15.11
CA GLY A 56 18.03 -28.96 14.11
C GLY A 56 17.46 -29.05 12.70
N ASP A 57 18.15 -29.75 11.80
CA ASP A 57 17.70 -29.96 10.43
C ASP A 57 16.58 -31.01 10.36
N PHE A 58 15.33 -30.54 10.52
CA PHE A 58 14.15 -31.41 10.41
C PHE A 58 14.01 -32.00 9.01
N SER A 59 14.49 -31.30 7.96
CA SER A 59 14.30 -31.73 6.58
C SER A 59 15.00 -33.07 6.29
N SER A 60 16.29 -33.17 6.64
CA SER A 60 17.05 -34.41 6.48
C SER A 60 16.57 -35.53 7.42
N GLN A 61 16.09 -35.18 8.62
CA GLN A 61 15.50 -36.15 9.56
C GLN A 61 14.22 -36.77 9.00
N PHE A 62 13.32 -35.98 8.41
CA PHE A 62 12.11 -36.49 7.75
C PHE A 62 12.45 -37.32 6.51
N GLU A 63 13.42 -36.89 5.69
CA GLU A 63 13.88 -37.66 4.53
C GLU A 63 14.36 -39.06 4.95
N ALA A 64 15.17 -39.15 6.01
CA ALA A 64 15.65 -40.43 6.56
C ALA A 64 14.54 -41.29 7.21
N VAL A 65 13.46 -40.68 7.67
CA VAL A 65 12.29 -41.41 8.20
C VAL A 65 11.44 -41.98 7.06
N PHE A 66 11.20 -41.21 6.00
CA PHE A 66 10.37 -41.61 4.88
C PHE A 66 11.11 -42.46 3.82
N ALA A 67 12.44 -42.51 3.83
CA ALA A 67 13.26 -43.32 2.93
C ALA A 67 12.91 -44.83 2.93
N SER A 68 12.32 -45.35 4.01
CA SER A 68 11.85 -46.75 4.08
C SER A 68 10.69 -47.07 3.12
N ASP A 69 10.03 -46.07 2.54
CA ASP A 69 8.87 -46.25 1.70
C ASP A 69 8.87 -45.31 0.50
N ARG A 70 9.08 -45.87 -0.70
CA ARG A 70 9.15 -45.10 -1.96
C ARG A 70 7.99 -44.12 -2.16
N ARG A 71 6.76 -44.47 -1.77
CA ARG A 71 5.61 -43.56 -1.93
C ARG A 71 5.68 -42.41 -0.95
N LEU A 72 5.98 -42.68 0.32
CA LEU A 72 6.13 -41.63 1.33
C LEU A 72 7.36 -40.76 1.06
N THR A 73 8.45 -41.33 0.53
CA THR A 73 9.62 -40.57 0.09
C THR A 73 9.25 -39.60 -1.03
N HIS A 74 8.46 -40.03 -2.01
CA HIS A 74 8.02 -39.14 -3.08
C HIS A 74 7.13 -38.01 -2.55
N LEU A 75 6.17 -38.29 -1.67
CA LEU A 75 5.34 -37.26 -1.02
C LEU A 75 6.18 -36.28 -0.20
N TRP A 76 7.20 -36.79 0.49
CA TRP A 76 8.15 -35.96 1.22
C TRP A 76 8.93 -35.04 0.29
N ASN A 77 9.44 -35.55 -0.83
CA ASN A 77 10.22 -34.74 -1.79
C ASN A 77 9.36 -33.61 -2.37
N GLU A 78 8.13 -33.90 -2.78
CA GLU A 78 7.18 -32.89 -3.28
C GLU A 78 6.86 -31.84 -2.22
N TYR A 79 6.64 -32.25 -0.97
CA TYR A 79 6.45 -31.32 0.14
C TYR A 79 7.71 -30.50 0.42
N ALA A 80 8.90 -31.12 0.40
CA ALA A 80 10.17 -30.49 0.66
C ALA A 80 10.51 -29.41 -0.39
N GLU A 81 10.09 -29.58 -1.64
CA GLU A 81 10.19 -28.55 -2.68
C GLU A 81 9.34 -27.31 -2.36
N SER A 82 8.25 -27.47 -1.60
CA SER A 82 7.44 -26.35 -1.14
C SER A 82 8.03 -25.61 0.07
N LEU A 83 9.05 -26.17 0.74
CA LEU A 83 9.66 -25.55 1.90
C LEU A 83 10.54 -24.36 1.49
N HIS A 84 10.32 -23.22 2.14
CA HIS A 84 11.06 -22.00 1.86
C HIS A 84 12.24 -21.84 2.81
N VAL A 85 13.45 -21.81 2.25
CA VAL A 85 14.69 -21.65 3.02
C VAL A 85 15.04 -20.17 3.15
N GLN A 86 14.88 -19.61 4.36
CA GLN A 86 15.30 -18.25 4.66
C GLN A 86 16.79 -18.23 5.01
N ARG A 87 17.57 -17.44 4.26
CA ARG A 87 19.01 -17.22 4.50
C ARG A 87 19.23 -15.81 5.03
N GLU A 88 20.11 -15.68 6.00
CA GLU A 88 20.56 -14.41 6.57
C GLU A 88 22.07 -14.28 6.34
N GLU A 89 22.51 -13.10 5.92
CA GLU A 89 23.92 -12.82 5.73
C GLU A 89 24.55 -12.47 7.08
N ARG A 90 25.47 -13.31 7.56
CA ARG A 90 26.24 -13.08 8.78
C ARG A 90 27.72 -13.23 8.44
N ASP A 91 28.51 -12.20 8.71
CA ASP A 91 29.95 -12.16 8.41
C ASP A 91 30.30 -12.46 6.94
N GLY A 92 29.47 -11.99 5.98
CA GLY A 92 29.68 -12.19 4.55
C GLY A 92 29.36 -13.62 4.04
N GLN A 93 28.76 -14.46 4.88
CA GLN A 93 28.27 -15.78 4.50
C GLN A 93 26.74 -15.87 4.68
N MET A 94 26.07 -16.46 3.68
CA MET A 94 24.63 -16.72 3.74
C MET A 94 24.37 -17.95 4.59
N ILE A 95 23.94 -17.77 5.84
CA ILE A 95 23.59 -18.85 6.78
C ILE A 95 22.07 -19.09 6.71
N VAL A 96 21.64 -20.36 6.72
CA VAL A 96 20.20 -20.69 6.80
C VAL A 96 19.69 -20.35 8.19
N ARG A 97 18.77 -19.38 8.26
CA ARG A 97 18.16 -18.89 9.50
C ARG A 97 16.97 -19.74 9.92
N ALA A 98 16.11 -20.09 8.96
CA ALA A 98 14.89 -20.86 9.21
C ALA A 98 14.41 -21.53 7.92
N VAL A 99 13.77 -22.69 8.06
CA VAL A 99 13.01 -23.34 6.99
C VAL A 99 11.53 -23.19 7.33
N ARG A 100 10.74 -22.64 6.40
CA ARG A 100 9.33 -22.28 6.61
C ARG A 100 8.43 -23.10 5.70
N ALA A 101 7.27 -23.51 6.21
CA ALA A 101 6.23 -24.12 5.39
C ALA A 101 5.47 -23.04 4.61
N THR A 102 5.30 -23.25 3.30
CA THR A 102 4.47 -22.38 2.44
C THR A 102 3.06 -22.96 2.23
N VAL A 103 2.91 -24.27 2.38
CA VAL A 103 1.67 -25.03 2.21
C VAL A 103 1.54 -26.03 3.38
N PRO A 104 0.33 -26.30 3.88
CA PRO A 104 0.12 -27.34 4.90
C PRO A 104 0.52 -28.73 4.40
N ALA A 105 1.13 -29.54 5.27
CA ALA A 105 1.58 -30.89 4.95
C ALA A 105 0.42 -31.82 4.52
N GLU A 106 -0.80 -31.56 4.99
CA GLU A 106 -2.01 -32.32 4.63
C GLU A 106 -2.28 -32.34 3.11
N VAL A 107 -1.84 -31.31 2.36
CA VAL A 107 -2.00 -31.29 0.89
C VAL A 107 -1.33 -32.50 0.25
N TYR A 108 -0.16 -32.90 0.76
CA TYR A 108 0.61 -34.05 0.25
C TYR A 108 0.34 -35.32 1.06
N PHE A 109 0.23 -35.19 2.39
CA PHE A 109 0.01 -36.30 3.33
C PHE A 109 -1.47 -36.42 3.74
N ASN A 110 -2.36 -36.52 2.76
CA ASN A 110 -3.80 -36.74 3.02
C ASN A 110 -4.18 -38.23 3.08
N ASN A 111 -5.36 -38.48 3.64
CA ASN A 111 -5.95 -39.81 3.79
C ASN A 111 -6.11 -40.55 2.44
N GLN A 112 -6.43 -39.83 1.36
CA GLN A 112 -6.68 -40.43 0.05
C GLN A 112 -5.40 -41.03 -0.57
N VAL A 113 -4.28 -40.29 -0.50
CA VAL A 113 -3.02 -40.71 -1.13
C VAL A 113 -2.25 -41.68 -0.24
N VAL A 114 -2.22 -41.43 1.07
CA VAL A 114 -1.45 -42.27 2.02
C VAL A 114 -2.15 -43.60 2.30
N VAL A 115 -3.48 -43.59 2.46
CA VAL A 115 -4.25 -44.76 2.91
C VAL A 115 -5.10 -45.35 1.78
N ASP A 116 -6.02 -44.58 1.19
CA ASP A 116 -7.05 -45.13 0.30
C ASP A 116 -6.49 -45.70 -1.00
N SER A 117 -5.65 -44.94 -1.69
CA SER A 117 -4.98 -45.35 -2.94
C SER A 117 -4.06 -46.56 -2.72
N ARG A 118 -3.47 -46.68 -1.52
CA ARG A 118 -2.58 -47.78 -1.18
C ARG A 118 -3.32 -49.08 -0.87
N LEU A 119 -4.41 -48.98 -0.12
CA LEU A 119 -5.18 -50.15 0.34
C LEU A 119 -6.35 -50.50 -0.58
N ARG A 120 -6.61 -49.69 -1.61
CA ARG A 120 -7.75 -49.84 -2.53
C ARG A 120 -9.07 -49.94 -1.75
N THR A 121 -9.24 -49.05 -0.76
CA THR A 121 -10.37 -49.05 0.19
C THR A 121 -11.72 -49.03 -0.53
N GLU A 122 -11.80 -48.33 -1.66
CA GLU A 122 -12.96 -48.29 -2.56
C GLU A 122 -13.41 -49.66 -3.06
N PHE A 123 -12.51 -50.62 -3.29
CA PHE A 123 -12.90 -51.98 -3.67
C PHE A 123 -13.37 -52.77 -2.45
N PHE A 124 -12.59 -52.69 -1.36
CA PHE A 124 -12.81 -53.53 -0.18
C PHE A 124 -14.03 -53.13 0.65
N LYS A 125 -14.53 -51.89 0.53
CA LYS A 125 -15.79 -51.46 1.16
C LYS A 125 -17.00 -52.29 0.73
N HIS A 126 -16.92 -52.97 -0.42
CA HIS A 126 -18.00 -53.81 -0.95
C HIS A 126 -17.94 -55.26 -0.47
N VAL A 127 -16.81 -55.71 0.11
CA VAL A 127 -16.61 -57.10 0.54
C VAL A 127 -17.67 -57.58 1.54
N PRO A 128 -18.10 -56.79 2.55
CA PRO A 128 -19.22 -57.18 3.42
C PRO A 128 -20.51 -57.46 2.64
N GLY A 129 -20.81 -56.70 1.59
CA GLY A 129 -21.96 -56.94 0.72
C GLY A 129 -21.83 -58.21 -0.12
N ILE A 130 -20.61 -58.57 -0.53
CA ILE A 130 -20.35 -59.82 -1.24
C ILE A 130 -20.53 -61.01 -0.29
N PHE A 131 -20.08 -60.91 0.96
CA PHE A 131 -20.33 -61.94 1.98
C PHE A 131 -21.83 -62.20 2.17
N THR A 132 -22.63 -61.15 2.36
CA THR A 132 -24.09 -61.31 2.53
C THR A 132 -24.75 -61.86 1.28
N GLY A 133 -24.32 -61.43 0.08
CA GLY A 133 -24.80 -61.97 -1.19
C GLY A 133 -24.54 -63.48 -1.34
N ILE A 134 -23.32 -63.94 -1.05
CA ILE A 134 -22.99 -65.38 -1.07
C ILE A 134 -23.81 -66.14 -0.03
N GLY A 135 -24.01 -65.57 1.17
CA GLY A 135 -24.85 -66.15 2.21
C GLY A 135 -26.30 -66.37 1.76
N ILE A 136 -26.90 -65.36 1.11
CA ILE A 136 -28.25 -65.43 0.56
C ILE A 136 -28.35 -66.53 -0.52
N ILE A 137 -27.39 -66.57 -1.46
CA ILE A 137 -27.32 -67.60 -2.50
C ILE A 137 -27.20 -69.00 -1.87
N GLY A 138 -26.41 -69.16 -0.81
CA GLY A 138 -26.27 -70.41 -0.07
C GLY A 138 -27.57 -70.86 0.58
N THR A 139 -28.30 -69.95 1.25
CA THR A 139 -29.61 -70.28 1.84
C THR A 139 -30.62 -70.69 0.77
N PHE A 140 -30.74 -69.95 -0.33
CA PHE A 140 -31.65 -70.32 -1.41
C PHE A 140 -31.28 -71.65 -2.05
N SER A 141 -30.00 -71.92 -2.26
CA SER A 141 -29.55 -73.20 -2.85
C SER A 141 -29.88 -74.38 -1.94
N GLY A 142 -29.65 -74.27 -0.62
CA GLY A 142 -29.99 -75.32 0.32
C GLY A 142 -31.49 -75.51 0.55
N LEU A 143 -32.31 -74.46 0.38
CA LEU A 143 -33.76 -74.57 0.34
C LEU A 143 -34.24 -75.33 -0.90
N ILE A 144 -33.69 -75.01 -2.08
CA ILE A 144 -34.02 -75.69 -3.35
C ILE A 144 -33.69 -77.18 -3.26
N GLU A 145 -32.51 -77.52 -2.74
CA GLU A 145 -32.09 -78.92 -2.59
C GLU A 145 -32.95 -79.67 -1.55
N GLY A 146 -33.27 -79.02 -0.42
CA GLY A 146 -34.17 -79.59 0.57
C GLY A 146 -35.57 -79.87 0.01
N LEU A 147 -36.10 -78.97 -0.83
CA LEU A 147 -37.38 -79.15 -1.52
C LEU A 147 -37.33 -80.27 -2.56
N HIS A 148 -36.20 -80.44 -3.27
CA HIS A 148 -36.00 -81.57 -4.19
C HIS A 148 -35.97 -82.92 -3.47
N ALA A 149 -35.44 -82.97 -2.24
CA ALA A 149 -35.41 -84.18 -1.42
C ALA A 149 -36.76 -84.53 -0.76
N PHE A 150 -37.74 -83.61 -0.80
CA PHE A 150 -39.05 -83.82 -0.21
C PHE A 150 -39.93 -84.73 -1.08
N GLN A 151 -40.38 -85.86 -0.54
CA GLN A 151 -41.22 -86.83 -1.24
C GLN A 151 -42.61 -86.89 -0.61
N VAL A 152 -43.66 -86.79 -1.43
CA VAL A 152 -45.05 -86.98 -1.00
C VAL A 152 -45.43 -88.44 -1.26
N SER A 153 -45.73 -89.21 -0.20
CA SER A 153 -46.08 -90.63 -0.26
C SER A 153 -47.23 -90.95 0.69
N GLU A 154 -48.02 -91.99 0.39
CA GLU A 154 -49.05 -92.50 1.31
C GLU A 154 -48.46 -93.17 2.56
N ASN A 155 -47.18 -93.55 2.52
CA ASN A 155 -46.48 -94.13 3.66
C ASN A 155 -45.95 -93.02 4.60
N ALA A 156 -46.52 -92.95 5.80
CA ALA A 156 -46.14 -91.97 6.83
C ALA A 156 -44.65 -92.02 7.23
N ALA A 157 -43.99 -93.19 7.14
CA ALA A 157 -42.56 -93.31 7.43
C ALA A 157 -41.69 -92.60 6.39
N THR A 158 -42.06 -92.68 5.11
CA THR A 158 -41.34 -92.03 4.00
C THR A 158 -41.47 -90.52 4.06
N VAL A 159 -42.68 -90.00 4.35
CA VAL A 159 -42.94 -88.57 4.51
C VAL A 159 -42.18 -87.99 5.72
N ARG A 160 -42.10 -88.75 6.82
CA ARG A 160 -41.34 -88.33 8.00
C ARG A 160 -39.84 -88.24 7.71
N GLY A 161 -39.28 -89.22 6.99
CA GLY A 161 -37.86 -89.22 6.60
C GLY A 161 -37.53 -88.10 5.61
N SER A 162 -38.40 -87.82 4.64
CA SER A 162 -38.19 -86.71 3.70
C SER A 162 -38.34 -85.34 4.36
N LEU A 163 -39.23 -85.21 5.36
CA LEU A 163 -39.36 -83.99 6.16
C LEU A 163 -38.13 -83.76 7.05
N GLU A 164 -37.57 -84.81 7.63
CA GLU A 164 -36.33 -84.75 8.41
C GLU A 164 -35.14 -84.30 7.54
N SER A 165 -35.01 -84.86 6.33
CA SER A 165 -34.00 -84.45 5.35
C SER A 165 -34.18 -82.99 4.89
N LEU A 166 -35.41 -82.54 4.65
CA LEU A 166 -35.72 -81.16 4.30
C LEU A 166 -35.30 -80.22 5.45
N MET A 167 -35.67 -80.53 6.69
CA MET A 167 -35.32 -79.72 7.86
C MET A 167 -33.81 -79.66 8.10
N HIS A 168 -33.08 -80.74 7.83
CA HIS A 168 -31.62 -80.74 7.92
C HIS A 168 -30.99 -79.82 6.85
N SER A 169 -31.39 -79.96 5.58
CA SER A 169 -30.89 -79.13 4.47
C SER A 169 -31.19 -77.64 4.68
N VAL A 170 -32.41 -77.31 5.11
CA VAL A 170 -32.79 -75.94 5.44
C VAL A 170 -31.96 -75.40 6.60
N GLY A 171 -31.79 -76.18 7.68
CA GLY A 171 -31.02 -75.79 8.85
C GLY A 171 -29.55 -75.48 8.54
N GLU A 172 -28.89 -76.32 7.75
CA GLU A 172 -27.50 -76.09 7.33
C GLU A 172 -27.37 -74.86 6.42
N ALA A 173 -28.34 -74.64 5.52
CA ALA A 173 -28.37 -73.46 4.65
C ALA A 173 -28.53 -72.14 5.43
N PHE A 174 -29.25 -72.17 6.57
CA PHE A 174 -29.32 -71.04 7.49
C PHE A 174 -28.01 -70.82 8.26
N LEU A 175 -27.31 -71.88 8.66
CA LEU A 175 -26.00 -71.76 9.32
C LEU A 175 -24.93 -71.15 8.40
N VAL A 176 -24.94 -71.49 7.11
CA VAL A 176 -24.05 -70.87 6.12
C VAL A 176 -24.31 -69.37 6.01
N SER A 177 -25.57 -68.94 5.95
CA SER A 177 -25.90 -67.50 5.90
C SER A 177 -25.62 -66.77 7.20
N ALA A 178 -25.89 -67.39 8.35
CA ALA A 178 -25.49 -66.83 9.65
C ALA A 178 -23.97 -66.61 9.71
N SER A 179 -23.19 -67.57 9.23
CA SER A 179 -21.72 -67.48 9.15
C SER A 179 -21.27 -66.38 8.18
N ALA A 180 -21.93 -66.23 7.03
CA ALA A 180 -21.66 -65.18 6.06
C ALA A 180 -21.95 -63.78 6.61
N ILE A 181 -23.09 -63.60 7.29
CA ILE A 181 -23.46 -62.34 7.94
C ILE A 181 -22.47 -62.01 9.08
N ALA A 182 -22.12 -63.00 9.90
CA ALA A 182 -21.13 -62.81 10.95
C ALA A 182 -19.76 -62.40 10.37
N ALA A 183 -19.31 -63.05 9.28
CA ALA A 183 -18.08 -62.69 8.59
C ALA A 183 -18.14 -61.27 7.98
N ALA A 184 -19.28 -60.87 7.41
CA ALA A 184 -19.51 -59.51 6.90
C ALA A 184 -19.42 -58.45 8.00
N MET A 185 -20.07 -58.71 9.14
CA MET A 185 -20.05 -57.81 10.31
C MET A 185 -18.65 -57.68 10.91
N LEU A 186 -17.95 -58.79 11.10
CA LEU A 186 -16.57 -58.78 11.60
C LEU A 186 -15.65 -58.05 10.63
N THR A 187 -15.74 -58.34 9.33
CA THR A 187 -14.95 -57.65 8.30
C THR A 187 -15.19 -56.15 8.35
N THR A 188 -16.44 -55.71 8.42
CA THR A 188 -16.80 -54.28 8.49
C THR A 188 -16.24 -53.63 9.76
N LEU A 189 -16.41 -54.27 10.92
CA LEU A 189 -15.92 -53.76 12.20
C LEU A 189 -14.40 -53.57 12.19
N PHE A 190 -13.66 -54.61 11.78
CA PHE A 190 -12.20 -54.56 11.71
C PHE A 190 -11.71 -53.58 10.64
N GLU A 191 -12.37 -53.53 9.48
CA GLU A 191 -12.06 -52.58 8.40
C GLU A 191 -12.17 -51.15 8.92
N LYS A 192 -13.32 -50.77 9.50
CA LYS A 192 -13.55 -49.41 9.98
C LYS A 192 -12.62 -49.03 11.13
N PHE A 193 -12.37 -49.95 12.06
CA PHE A 193 -11.41 -49.71 13.15
C PHE A 193 -9.98 -49.49 12.62
N LEU A 194 -9.56 -50.30 11.64
CA LEU A 194 -8.23 -50.21 11.06
C LEU A 194 -8.04 -48.93 10.23
N LEU A 195 -9.03 -48.58 9.39
CA LEU A 195 -9.02 -47.35 8.60
C LEU A 195 -9.03 -46.11 9.49
N ALA A 196 -9.88 -46.07 10.52
CA ALA A 196 -9.89 -44.96 11.48
C ALA A 196 -8.52 -44.80 12.17
N SER A 197 -7.85 -45.91 12.52
CA SER A 197 -6.51 -45.82 13.10
C SER A 197 -5.44 -45.39 12.10
N LEU A 198 -5.58 -45.71 10.80
CA LEU A 198 -4.66 -45.28 9.75
C LEU A 198 -4.84 -43.80 9.41
N TYR A 199 -6.07 -43.33 9.27
CA TYR A 199 -6.39 -41.92 9.01
C TYR A 199 -5.89 -41.04 10.14
N ARG A 200 -6.22 -41.38 11.40
CA ARG A 200 -5.73 -40.63 12.57
C ARG A 200 -4.20 -40.53 12.59
N ARG A 201 -3.48 -41.59 12.23
CA ARG A 201 -2.00 -41.56 12.20
C ARG A 201 -1.45 -40.74 11.05
N THR A 202 -2.14 -40.74 9.92
CA THR A 202 -1.79 -39.92 8.76
C THR A 202 -1.91 -38.45 9.13
N GLU A 203 -3.03 -38.06 9.76
CA GLU A 203 -3.24 -36.72 10.29
C GLU A 203 -2.20 -36.34 11.37
N GLU A 204 -1.93 -37.23 12.34
CA GLU A 204 -0.90 -36.99 13.36
C GLU A 204 0.49 -36.81 12.75
N ILE A 205 0.82 -37.51 11.65
CA ILE A 205 2.09 -37.32 10.91
C ILE A 205 2.09 -35.98 10.17
N ALA A 206 1.01 -35.62 9.47
CA ALA A 206 0.90 -34.34 8.79
C ALA A 206 1.05 -33.17 9.77
N HIS A 207 0.36 -33.22 10.91
CA HIS A 207 0.50 -32.23 11.97
C HIS A 207 1.91 -32.20 12.59
N ALA A 208 2.58 -33.34 12.73
CA ALA A 208 3.95 -33.35 13.23
C ALA A 208 4.94 -32.73 12.23
N ILE A 209 4.70 -32.90 10.93
CA ILE A 209 5.45 -32.20 9.88
C ILE A 209 5.20 -30.68 10.00
N ASP A 210 3.95 -30.24 10.02
CA ASP A 210 3.61 -28.81 10.13
C ASP A 210 4.13 -28.19 11.45
N ALA A 211 4.12 -28.92 12.56
CA ALA A 211 4.67 -28.44 13.83
C ALA A 211 6.20 -28.27 13.80
N SER A 212 6.89 -28.92 12.85
CA SER A 212 8.35 -28.83 12.69
C SER A 212 8.80 -27.64 11.84
N PHE A 213 7.88 -27.00 11.10
CA PHE A 213 8.18 -25.87 10.23
C PHE A 213 7.25 -24.70 10.53
N GLU A 214 7.80 -23.53 10.85
CA GLU A 214 6.95 -22.36 11.06
C GLU A 214 6.29 -21.92 9.74
N ALA A 215 4.98 -21.63 9.77
CA ALA A 215 4.23 -21.13 8.63
C ALA A 215 4.46 -19.62 8.41
N GLY A 216 3.79 -19.04 7.41
CA GLY A 216 3.69 -17.58 7.24
C GLY A 216 4.84 -16.93 6.46
N ALA A 217 5.63 -17.69 5.70
CA ALA A 217 6.72 -17.13 4.89
C ALA A 217 6.24 -15.99 3.96
N GLY A 218 5.12 -16.20 3.27
CA GLY A 218 4.53 -15.19 2.37
C GLY A 218 4.06 -13.93 3.09
N GLU A 219 3.42 -14.07 4.24
CA GLU A 219 2.94 -12.95 5.06
C GLU A 219 4.10 -12.13 5.61
N GLU A 220 5.19 -12.77 6.03
CA GLU A 220 6.39 -12.08 6.48
C GLU A 220 7.08 -11.34 5.32
N TYR A 221 7.17 -11.95 4.13
CA TYR A 221 7.70 -11.26 2.95
C TYR A 221 6.86 -10.05 2.56
N LEU A 222 5.53 -10.17 2.62
CA LEU A 222 4.63 -9.05 2.40
C LEU A 222 4.83 -7.97 3.47
N ALA A 223 4.92 -8.34 4.75
CA ALA A 223 5.18 -7.40 5.83
C ALA A 223 6.55 -6.71 5.69
N ARG A 224 7.60 -7.45 5.31
CA ARG A 224 8.93 -6.89 5.03
C ARG A 224 8.92 -5.98 3.81
N LEU A 225 8.19 -6.34 2.76
CA LEU A 225 8.03 -5.51 1.56
C LEU A 225 7.29 -4.21 1.90
N VAL A 226 6.21 -4.29 2.68
CA VAL A 226 5.49 -3.12 3.18
C VAL A 226 6.40 -2.25 4.05
N LYS A 227 7.13 -2.85 4.99
CA LYS A 227 8.08 -2.12 5.84
C LYS A 227 9.19 -1.46 5.03
N ALA A 228 9.78 -2.15 4.06
CA ALA A 228 10.78 -1.59 3.16
C ALA A 228 10.20 -0.45 2.32
N SER A 229 8.94 -0.56 1.89
CA SER A 229 8.23 0.52 1.20
C SER A 229 7.96 1.71 2.10
N GLU A 230 7.58 1.50 3.37
CA GLU A 230 7.39 2.56 4.37
C GLU A 230 8.72 3.27 4.68
N GLU A 231 9.80 2.50 4.88
CA GLU A 231 11.15 3.04 5.07
C GLU A 231 11.63 3.81 3.84
N SER A 232 11.38 3.30 2.62
CA SER A 232 11.72 3.98 1.37
C SER A 232 10.92 5.27 1.18
N ALA A 233 9.63 5.29 1.54
CA ALA A 233 8.81 6.50 1.52
C ALA A 233 9.32 7.53 2.54
N SER A 234 9.71 7.08 3.74
CA SER A 234 10.34 7.93 4.76
C SER A 234 11.68 8.50 4.28
N GLN A 235 12.55 7.66 3.71
CA GLN A 235 13.83 8.10 3.12
C GLN A 235 13.61 9.06 1.96
N SER A 236 12.61 8.82 1.11
CA SER A 236 12.25 9.74 0.02
C SER A 236 11.79 11.09 0.54
N LYS A 237 11.04 11.11 1.65
CA LYS A 237 10.66 12.36 2.33
C LYS A 237 11.89 13.08 2.90
N ILE A 238 12.78 12.36 3.58
CA ILE A 238 14.03 12.93 4.11
C ILE A 238 14.90 13.48 2.97
N LEU A 239 15.06 12.74 1.88
CA LEU A 239 15.80 13.17 0.71
C LEU A 239 15.16 14.40 0.07
N LYS A 240 13.83 14.43 -0.05
CA LYS A 240 13.10 15.61 -0.54
C LYS A 240 13.32 16.82 0.36
N ASP A 241 13.20 16.66 1.67
CA ASP A 241 13.36 17.76 2.63
C ASP A 241 14.82 18.25 2.68
N ALA A 242 15.80 17.34 2.60
CA ALA A 242 17.22 17.67 2.46
C ALA A 242 17.48 18.41 1.15
N LEU A 243 16.96 17.92 0.02
CA LEU A 243 17.09 18.56 -1.29
C LEU A 243 16.47 19.96 -1.30
N VAL A 244 15.26 20.13 -0.75
CA VAL A 244 14.59 21.44 -0.68
C VAL A 244 15.35 22.40 0.23
N LYS A 245 15.87 21.91 1.36
CA LYS A 245 16.69 22.71 2.26
C LYS A 245 17.99 23.14 1.59
N GLU A 246 18.70 22.22 0.97
CA GLU A 246 19.99 22.46 0.32
C GLU A 246 19.82 23.35 -0.91
N MET A 247 18.81 23.12 -1.76
CA MET A 247 18.46 24.06 -2.85
C MET A 247 18.04 25.43 -2.31
N GLY A 248 17.30 25.49 -1.20
CA GLY A 248 16.91 26.73 -0.56
C GLY A 248 18.11 27.51 -0.02
N GLU A 249 19.05 26.83 0.64
CA GLU A 249 20.32 27.40 1.10
C GLU A 249 21.17 27.86 -0.08
N LEU A 250 21.32 27.04 -1.13
CA LEU A 250 22.09 27.37 -2.32
C LEU A 250 21.47 28.57 -3.08
N LEU A 251 20.14 28.64 -3.20
CA LEU A 251 19.45 29.82 -3.76
C LEU A 251 19.65 31.05 -2.89
N ARG A 252 19.62 30.92 -1.56
CA ARG A 252 19.82 32.02 -0.62
C ARG A 252 21.27 32.49 -0.62
N GLU A 253 22.22 31.57 -0.71
CA GLU A 253 23.66 31.82 -0.82
C GLU A 253 24.00 32.46 -2.16
N LEU A 254 23.42 31.98 -3.29
CA LEU A 254 23.55 32.63 -4.59
C LEU A 254 22.92 34.03 -4.59
N THR A 255 21.76 34.21 -3.96
CA THR A 255 21.11 35.52 -3.84
C THR A 255 21.95 36.45 -2.97
N SER A 256 22.46 35.96 -1.84
CA SER A 256 23.36 36.70 -0.95
C SER A 256 24.67 37.04 -1.64
N ALA A 257 25.31 36.11 -2.34
CA ALA A 257 26.53 36.33 -3.11
C ALA A 257 26.29 37.29 -4.27
N GLN A 258 25.13 37.26 -4.91
CA GLN A 258 24.75 38.21 -5.95
C GLN A 258 24.45 39.60 -5.36
N ILE A 259 23.87 39.68 -4.15
CA ILE A 259 23.69 40.94 -3.43
C ILE A 259 25.04 41.48 -2.95
N GLU A 260 25.96 40.65 -2.46
CA GLU A 260 27.31 41.02 -2.05
C GLU A 260 28.12 41.48 -3.26
N ALA A 261 28.10 40.73 -4.36
CA ALA A 261 28.71 41.12 -5.63
C ALA A 261 28.07 42.39 -6.19
N SER A 262 26.75 42.58 -6.04
CA SER A 262 26.09 43.84 -6.42
C SER A 262 26.50 44.98 -5.49
N LYS A 263 26.69 44.75 -4.19
CA LYS A 263 27.19 45.73 -3.22
C LYS A 263 28.65 46.09 -3.49
N GLU A 264 29.47 45.13 -3.87
CA GLU A 264 30.86 45.33 -4.27
C GLU A 264 30.92 46.07 -5.60
N GLN A 265 30.01 45.78 -6.54
CA GLN A 265 29.80 46.54 -7.75
C GLN A 265 29.22 47.94 -7.48
N TYR A 266 28.36 48.11 -6.46
CA TYR A 266 27.84 49.39 -5.97
C TYR A 266 28.92 50.19 -5.23
N ALA A 267 29.84 49.52 -4.53
CA ALA A 267 30.99 50.14 -3.88
C ALA A 267 32.04 50.55 -4.91
N LEU A 268 32.30 49.71 -5.92
CA LEU A 268 33.12 50.03 -7.09
C LEU A 268 32.47 51.14 -7.93
N THR A 269 31.15 51.20 -8.09
CA THR A 269 30.46 52.32 -8.75
C THR A 269 30.26 53.54 -7.86
N ALA A 270 30.35 53.44 -6.53
CA ALA A 270 30.38 54.58 -5.61
C ALA A 270 31.80 55.17 -5.45
N GLU A 271 32.84 54.34 -5.53
CA GLU A 271 34.25 54.76 -5.62
C GLU A 271 34.53 55.31 -7.03
N ALA A 272 34.05 54.65 -8.09
CA ALA A 272 34.06 55.18 -9.45
C ALA A 272 33.12 56.38 -9.59
N GLY A 273 32.03 56.48 -8.83
CA GLY A 273 31.16 57.66 -8.78
C GLY A 273 31.80 58.85 -8.08
N ARG A 274 32.62 58.62 -7.04
CA ARG A 274 33.47 59.64 -6.42
C ARG A 274 34.63 60.05 -7.32
N GLN A 275 35.33 59.11 -7.93
CA GLN A 275 36.39 59.41 -8.90
C GLN A 275 35.84 60.04 -10.17
N ASN A 276 34.66 59.66 -10.65
CA ASN A 276 34.01 60.25 -11.81
C ASN A 276 33.41 61.61 -11.47
N ASN A 277 32.92 61.89 -10.25
CA ASN A 277 32.54 63.25 -9.85
C ASN A 277 33.75 64.15 -9.59
N VAL A 278 34.89 63.61 -9.11
CA VAL A 278 36.14 64.35 -8.98
C VAL A 278 36.77 64.59 -10.34
N ALA A 279 36.78 63.60 -11.25
CA ALA A 279 37.25 63.72 -12.62
C ALA A 279 36.33 64.57 -13.49
N LEU A 280 35.01 64.49 -13.33
CA LEU A 280 34.04 65.38 -13.95
C LEU A 280 34.16 66.79 -13.37
N GLY A 281 34.38 66.93 -12.06
CA GLY A 281 34.70 68.21 -11.41
C GLY A 281 36.01 68.81 -11.91
N GLN A 282 37.04 68.00 -12.14
CA GLN A 282 38.32 68.40 -12.72
C GLN A 282 38.20 68.73 -14.21
N VAL A 283 37.53 67.90 -15.02
CA VAL A 283 37.32 68.12 -16.46
C VAL A 283 36.37 69.30 -16.70
N ILE A 284 35.38 69.54 -15.85
CA ILE A 284 34.54 70.75 -15.89
C ILE A 284 35.35 71.96 -15.44
N ALA A 285 36.11 71.89 -14.34
CA ALA A 285 36.97 72.99 -13.91
C ALA A 285 38.06 73.32 -14.94
N GLU A 286 38.65 72.31 -15.56
CA GLU A 286 39.72 72.41 -16.56
C GLU A 286 39.15 72.83 -17.93
N SER A 287 37.96 72.37 -18.35
CA SER A 287 37.30 72.87 -19.57
C SER A 287 36.70 74.28 -19.40
N ILE A 288 36.26 74.66 -18.20
CA ILE A 288 35.89 76.05 -17.88
C ILE A 288 37.16 76.91 -17.83
N GLN A 289 38.23 76.45 -17.19
CA GLN A 289 39.49 77.19 -17.08
C GLN A 289 40.23 77.27 -18.41
N GLN A 290 40.11 76.31 -19.32
CA GLN A 290 40.79 76.30 -20.62
C GLN A 290 39.89 76.86 -21.73
N GLY A 291 38.56 76.68 -21.61
CA GLY A 291 37.55 77.16 -22.55
C GLY A 291 37.10 78.61 -22.33
N LEU A 292 37.12 79.13 -21.09
CA LEU A 292 36.75 80.53 -20.79
C LEU A 292 37.94 81.45 -20.54
N LYS A 293 39.12 80.94 -20.17
CA LYS A 293 40.30 81.80 -19.94
C LYS A 293 40.79 82.50 -21.20
N GLY A 294 40.86 81.81 -22.33
CA GLY A 294 41.25 82.42 -23.61
C GLY A 294 40.32 83.58 -24.02
N PRO A 295 38.99 83.36 -24.09
CA PRO A 295 38.02 84.42 -24.38
C PRO A 295 37.99 85.54 -23.34
N LEU A 296 38.16 85.23 -22.04
CA LEU A 296 38.19 86.25 -20.98
C LEU A 296 39.48 87.09 -21.02
N ASP A 297 40.63 86.49 -21.33
CA ASP A 297 41.90 87.20 -21.54
C ASP A 297 41.85 88.05 -22.83
N GLU A 298 41.22 87.56 -23.90
CA GLU A 298 40.93 88.35 -25.12
C GLU A 298 39.96 89.49 -24.83
N ILE A 299 38.87 89.27 -24.08
CA ILE A 299 37.94 90.33 -23.67
C ILE A 299 38.66 91.37 -22.78
N ALA A 300 39.52 90.95 -21.84
CA ALA A 300 40.29 91.85 -20.99
C ALA A 300 41.31 92.68 -21.78
N ALA A 301 42.01 92.07 -22.76
CA ALA A 301 42.91 92.78 -23.67
C ALA A 301 42.13 93.74 -24.59
N THR A 302 40.94 93.36 -25.02
CA THR A 302 40.10 94.17 -25.92
C THR A 302 39.42 95.32 -25.20
N VAL A 303 38.99 95.16 -23.94
CA VAL A 303 38.46 96.24 -23.09
C VAL A 303 39.55 97.26 -22.73
N LYS A 304 40.80 96.80 -22.53
CA LYS A 304 41.97 97.67 -22.34
C LYS A 304 42.30 98.49 -23.60
N THR A 305 41.99 97.97 -24.79
CA THR A 305 42.23 98.63 -26.07
C THR A 305 41.05 99.51 -26.52
N ALA A 306 39.81 99.16 -26.15
CA ALA A 306 38.59 99.90 -26.46
C ALA A 306 38.36 101.15 -25.58
N SER A 307 39.19 101.35 -24.55
CA SER A 307 39.14 102.54 -23.67
C SER A 307 39.75 103.81 -24.31
N GLY A 308 40.25 103.74 -25.55
CA GLY A 308 40.83 104.87 -26.27
C GLY A 308 40.38 104.94 -27.73
N ASP A 309 39.19 105.52 -27.93
CA ASP A 309 38.63 106.03 -29.19
C ASP A 309 38.20 105.05 -30.32
N GLN A 310 37.04 105.38 -30.90
CA GLN A 310 36.35 104.82 -32.10
C GLN A 310 35.42 103.59 -31.93
N SER A 311 34.13 103.90 -31.82
CA SER A 311 32.93 103.05 -31.69
C SER A 311 32.54 102.20 -32.91
N ALA A 312 33.40 102.03 -33.92
CA ALA A 312 33.13 101.16 -35.08
C ALA A 312 33.67 99.73 -34.93
N SER A 313 34.57 99.47 -33.97
CA SER A 313 35.23 98.18 -33.78
C SER A 313 34.42 97.19 -32.90
N ALA A 314 33.47 97.68 -32.11
CA ALA A 314 32.72 96.86 -31.15
C ALA A 314 31.80 95.81 -31.81
N ALA A 315 31.23 96.12 -32.99
CA ALA A 315 30.33 95.20 -33.70
C ALA A 315 31.08 94.01 -34.32
N ARG A 316 32.29 94.21 -34.87
CA ARG A 316 33.15 93.12 -35.37
C ARG A 316 33.65 92.24 -34.22
N VAL A 317 34.04 92.85 -33.10
CA VAL A 317 34.48 92.13 -31.90
C VAL A 317 33.37 91.24 -31.33
N LEU A 318 32.14 91.74 -31.24
CA LEU A 318 30.99 90.94 -30.81
C LEU A 318 30.69 89.79 -31.78
N GLN A 319 30.86 90.00 -33.08
CA GLN A 319 30.65 88.96 -34.08
C GLN A 319 31.75 87.88 -34.03
N ASP A 320 33.01 88.25 -33.82
CA ASP A 320 34.11 87.29 -33.66
C ASP A 320 33.98 86.50 -32.34
N VAL A 321 33.58 87.17 -31.24
CA VAL A 321 33.30 86.50 -29.95
C VAL A 321 32.12 85.53 -30.07
N MET A 322 31.04 85.91 -30.75
CA MET A 322 29.89 85.01 -30.99
C MET A 322 30.23 83.85 -31.91
N THR A 323 31.09 84.05 -32.91
CA THR A 323 31.54 82.98 -33.81
C THR A 323 32.46 82.00 -33.08
N SER A 324 33.45 82.51 -32.33
CA SER A 324 34.35 81.71 -31.49
C SER A 324 33.60 80.93 -30.40
N PHE A 325 32.59 81.55 -29.78
CA PHE A 325 31.73 80.91 -28.78
C PHE A 325 30.82 79.85 -29.40
N SER A 326 30.20 80.12 -30.56
CA SER A 326 29.35 79.15 -31.27
C SER A 326 30.13 77.94 -31.78
N GLN A 327 31.38 78.15 -32.21
CA GLN A 327 32.25 77.07 -32.68
C GLN A 327 32.72 76.20 -31.50
N ARG A 328 33.09 76.79 -30.35
CA ARG A 328 33.38 76.04 -29.12
C ARG A 328 32.16 75.30 -28.55
N LEU A 329 30.97 75.89 -28.63
CA LEU A 329 29.72 75.24 -28.25
C LEU A 329 29.45 74.01 -29.12
N ASN A 330 29.68 74.14 -30.43
CA ASN A 330 29.50 73.04 -31.37
C ASN A 330 30.52 71.91 -31.15
N ASP A 331 31.78 72.23 -30.80
CA ASP A 331 32.80 71.23 -30.46
C ASP A 331 32.50 70.51 -29.14
N LEU A 332 32.01 71.23 -28.12
CA LEU A 332 31.59 70.64 -26.84
C LEU A 332 30.41 69.68 -26.99
N PHE A 333 29.42 70.01 -27.83
CA PHE A 333 28.30 69.13 -28.10
C PHE A 333 28.65 67.98 -29.07
N GLY A 334 29.57 68.22 -30.02
CA GLY A 334 30.05 67.20 -30.95
C GLY A 334 30.77 66.03 -30.25
N GLY A 335 31.62 66.33 -29.25
CA GLY A 335 32.32 65.30 -28.47
C GLY A 335 31.39 64.48 -27.56
N GLN A 336 30.34 65.11 -27.00
CA GLN A 336 29.43 64.47 -26.06
C GLN A 336 28.39 63.55 -26.75
N ILE A 337 27.97 63.90 -27.97
CA ILE A 337 27.11 63.06 -28.81
C ILE A 337 27.87 61.81 -29.31
N SER A 338 29.17 61.93 -29.58
CA SER A 338 30.00 60.78 -29.97
C SER A 338 30.11 59.73 -28.85
N GLY A 339 30.33 60.16 -27.61
CA GLY A 339 30.35 59.25 -26.44
C GLY A 339 29.01 58.60 -26.12
N LEU A 340 27.88 59.29 -26.34
CA LEU A 340 26.54 58.70 -26.22
C LEU A 340 26.26 57.67 -27.32
N THR A 341 26.81 57.87 -28.51
CA THR A 341 26.69 56.92 -29.63
C THR A 341 27.52 55.67 -29.39
N GLU A 342 28.72 55.82 -28.82
CA GLU A 342 29.60 54.73 -28.43
C GLU A 342 29.02 53.89 -27.28
N LEU A 343 28.46 54.52 -26.24
CA LEU A 343 27.74 53.82 -25.16
C LEU A 343 26.49 53.08 -25.67
N ASN A 344 25.73 53.68 -26.57
CA ASN A 344 24.59 52.99 -27.21
C ASN A 344 25.05 51.80 -28.07
N GLN A 345 26.17 51.92 -28.78
CA GLN A 345 26.73 50.84 -29.58
C GLN A 345 27.27 49.69 -28.72
N GLN A 346 27.91 50.01 -27.60
CA GLN A 346 28.41 49.03 -26.63
C GLN A 346 27.27 48.31 -25.88
N THR A 347 26.19 49.02 -25.59
CA THR A 347 24.95 48.44 -25.03
C THR A 347 24.25 47.54 -26.06
N ALA A 348 24.18 47.95 -27.32
CA ALA A 348 23.62 47.13 -28.39
C ALA A 348 24.43 45.84 -28.61
N GLN A 349 25.77 45.91 -28.55
CA GLN A 349 26.64 44.73 -28.62
C GLN A 349 26.43 43.79 -27.43
N SER A 350 26.31 44.32 -26.21
CA SER A 350 26.08 43.51 -25.01
C SER A 350 24.72 42.81 -25.06
N ILE A 351 23.68 43.48 -25.56
CA ILE A 351 22.35 42.89 -25.80
C ILE A 351 22.42 41.83 -26.92
N GLN A 352 23.13 42.10 -28.01
CA GLN A 352 23.36 41.10 -29.07
C GLN A 352 24.08 39.86 -28.54
N GLN A 353 25.05 40.02 -27.65
CA GLN A 353 25.79 38.92 -27.05
C GLN A 353 24.91 38.09 -26.09
N ALA A 354 24.04 38.73 -25.32
CA ALA A 354 23.04 38.04 -24.47
C ALA A 354 21.98 37.30 -25.29
N VAL A 355 21.55 37.87 -26.43
CA VAL A 355 20.64 37.19 -27.37
C VAL A 355 21.33 36.01 -28.05
N SER A 356 22.61 36.15 -28.42
CA SER A 356 23.41 35.06 -28.98
C SER A 356 23.56 33.90 -28.01
N THR A 357 23.86 34.14 -26.73
CA THR A 357 23.97 33.06 -25.73
C THR A 357 22.63 32.37 -25.48
N LEU A 358 21.51 33.11 -25.50
CA LEU A 358 20.16 32.54 -25.47
C LEU A 358 19.90 31.65 -26.69
N HIS A 359 20.31 32.07 -27.88
CA HIS A 359 20.15 31.28 -29.10
C HIS A 359 20.95 29.97 -29.04
N THR A 360 22.20 30.03 -28.55
CA THR A 360 23.04 28.84 -28.33
C THR A 360 22.45 27.90 -27.29
N LEU A 361 21.79 28.41 -26.25
CA LEU A 361 21.10 27.57 -25.25
C LEU A 361 19.91 26.82 -25.88
N VAL A 362 19.14 27.52 -26.72
CA VAL A 362 18.01 26.93 -27.45
C VAL A 362 18.48 25.90 -28.47
N GLU A 363 19.52 26.17 -29.25
CA GLU A 363 20.13 25.20 -30.17
C GLU A 363 20.64 23.96 -29.44
N ASN A 364 21.27 24.11 -28.28
CA ASN A 364 21.73 22.97 -27.48
C ASN A 364 20.57 22.15 -26.90
N ILE A 365 19.47 22.79 -26.51
CA ILE A 365 18.24 22.12 -26.06
C ILE A 365 17.59 21.38 -27.23
N GLU A 366 17.51 22.00 -28.40
CA GLU A 366 16.95 21.41 -29.62
C GLU A 366 17.78 20.21 -30.09
N ALA A 367 19.11 20.33 -30.12
CA ALA A 367 20.03 19.26 -30.46
C ALA A 367 20.06 18.13 -29.41
N SER A 368 19.82 18.43 -28.12
CA SER A 368 19.66 17.42 -27.07
C SER A 368 18.33 16.68 -27.19
N SER A 369 17.26 17.43 -27.50
CA SER A 369 15.91 16.89 -27.75
C SER A 369 15.90 15.97 -28.97
N GLN A 370 16.46 16.41 -30.10
CA GLN A 370 16.61 15.58 -31.31
C GLN A 370 17.43 14.32 -31.04
N ARG A 371 18.58 14.41 -30.35
CA ARG A 371 19.37 13.22 -29.99
C ARG A 371 18.60 12.25 -29.11
N SER A 372 17.77 12.74 -28.18
CA SER A 372 16.91 11.90 -27.35
C SER A 372 15.82 11.23 -28.18
N THR A 373 15.18 11.97 -29.08
CA THR A 373 14.17 11.44 -30.02
C THR A 373 14.76 10.42 -30.98
N ASP A 374 15.94 10.66 -31.53
CA ASP A 374 16.66 9.72 -32.39
C ASP A 374 17.10 8.47 -31.64
N ALA A 375 17.60 8.61 -30.40
CA ALA A 375 17.94 7.46 -29.55
C ALA A 375 16.69 6.62 -29.22
N MET A 376 15.54 7.27 -29.02
CA MET A 376 14.27 6.58 -28.76
C MET A 376 13.72 5.91 -30.02
N ALA A 377 13.78 6.58 -31.17
CA ALA A 377 13.41 6.02 -32.47
C ALA A 377 14.30 4.82 -32.82
N HIS A 378 15.60 4.90 -32.57
CA HIS A 378 16.53 3.81 -32.79
C HIS A 378 16.25 2.62 -31.88
N ARG A 379 15.97 2.85 -30.59
CA ARG A 379 15.55 1.78 -29.67
C ARG A 379 14.22 1.15 -30.03
N MET A 380 13.26 1.94 -30.52
CA MET A 380 11.99 1.39 -31.02
C MET A 380 12.20 0.58 -32.30
N ALA A 381 13.02 1.04 -33.23
CA ALA A 381 13.38 0.29 -34.43
C ALA A 381 14.08 -1.03 -34.08
N GLU A 382 15.05 -1.00 -33.17
CA GLU A 382 15.77 -2.20 -32.71
C GLU A 382 14.85 -3.18 -31.96
N ALA A 383 13.87 -2.67 -31.21
CA ALA A 383 12.85 -3.48 -30.56
C ALA A 383 11.90 -4.14 -31.58
N ILE A 384 11.48 -3.41 -32.61
CA ILE A 384 10.64 -3.93 -33.69
C ILE A 384 11.40 -5.00 -34.49
N GLU A 385 12.66 -4.74 -34.84
CA GLU A 385 13.52 -5.70 -35.56
C GLU A 385 13.74 -6.98 -34.74
N LYS A 386 14.00 -6.86 -33.42
CA LYS A 386 14.07 -8.03 -32.53
C LYS A 386 12.74 -8.75 -32.40
N MET A 387 11.62 -8.04 -32.46
CA MET A 387 10.29 -8.64 -32.39
C MET A 387 9.92 -9.36 -33.69
N GLU A 388 10.30 -8.82 -34.84
CA GLU A 388 10.16 -9.44 -36.17
C GLU A 388 11.02 -10.69 -36.28
N ALA A 389 12.31 -10.62 -35.88
CA ALA A 389 13.19 -11.79 -35.82
C ALA A 389 12.64 -12.89 -34.89
N ARG A 390 11.99 -12.51 -33.79
CA ARG A 390 11.35 -13.45 -32.86
C ARG A 390 10.06 -14.03 -33.43
N GLN A 391 9.28 -13.24 -34.17
CA GLN A 391 8.08 -13.69 -34.87
C GLN A 391 8.41 -14.67 -36.00
N ASP A 392 9.47 -14.43 -36.76
CA ASP A 392 9.97 -15.36 -37.78
C ASP A 392 10.49 -16.65 -37.16
N ALA A 393 11.26 -16.58 -36.07
CA ALA A 393 11.67 -17.76 -35.33
C ALA A 393 10.46 -18.56 -34.80
N MET A 394 9.42 -17.87 -34.34
CA MET A 394 8.18 -18.49 -33.86
C MET A 394 7.37 -19.13 -35.00
N ASN A 395 7.35 -18.52 -36.19
CA ASN A 395 6.71 -19.06 -37.38
C ASN A 395 7.44 -20.31 -37.87
N VAL A 396 8.78 -20.29 -37.95
CA VAL A 396 9.60 -21.46 -38.31
C VAL A 396 9.41 -22.59 -37.31
N GLN A 397 9.36 -22.27 -36.01
CA GLN A 397 9.13 -23.26 -34.97
C GLN A 397 7.69 -23.84 -35.03
N SER A 398 6.71 -23.01 -35.38
CA SER A 398 5.31 -23.46 -35.57
C SER A 398 5.17 -24.35 -36.80
N GLU A 399 5.87 -24.05 -37.89
CA GLU A 399 5.92 -24.90 -39.09
C GLU A 399 6.58 -26.25 -38.77
N ALA A 400 7.71 -26.24 -38.06
CA ALA A 400 8.37 -27.46 -37.60
C ALA A 400 7.48 -28.30 -36.65
N PHE A 401 6.70 -27.65 -35.78
CA PHE A 401 5.76 -28.31 -34.90
C PHE A 401 4.58 -28.94 -35.65
N VAL A 402 4.03 -28.24 -36.65
CA VAL A 402 2.97 -28.78 -37.51
C VAL A 402 3.48 -29.97 -38.33
N GLU A 403 4.73 -29.93 -38.80
CA GLU A 403 5.35 -31.05 -39.50
C GLU A 403 5.59 -32.24 -38.57
N GLN A 404 6.02 -32.02 -37.33
CA GLN A 404 6.11 -33.06 -36.30
C GLN A 404 4.74 -33.69 -36.00
N LEU A 405 3.68 -32.88 -35.91
CA LEU A 405 2.31 -33.37 -35.72
C LEU A 405 1.85 -34.20 -36.93
N ARG A 406 2.11 -33.74 -38.16
CA ARG A 406 1.81 -34.52 -39.37
C ARG A 406 2.56 -35.85 -39.40
N GLN A 407 3.83 -35.85 -39.02
CA GLN A 407 4.66 -37.04 -38.98
C GLN A 407 4.17 -38.02 -37.89
N LEU A 408 3.80 -37.52 -36.71
CA LEU A 408 3.23 -38.33 -35.64
C LEU A 408 1.90 -38.97 -36.06
N VAL A 409 1.02 -38.20 -36.71
CA VAL A 409 -0.26 -38.70 -37.24
C VAL A 409 -0.03 -39.73 -38.34
N ALA A 410 0.88 -39.49 -39.28
CA ALA A 410 1.22 -40.46 -40.32
C ALA A 410 1.79 -41.77 -39.75
N THR A 411 2.66 -41.66 -38.75
CA THR A 411 3.26 -42.82 -38.07
C THR A 411 2.20 -43.60 -37.29
N SER A 412 1.34 -42.91 -36.55
CA SER A 412 0.21 -43.51 -35.82
C SER A 412 -0.80 -44.19 -36.74
N GLN A 413 -1.12 -43.57 -37.89
CA GLN A 413 -2.02 -44.15 -38.90
C GLN A 413 -1.41 -45.42 -39.54
N SER A 414 -0.10 -45.39 -39.83
CA SER A 414 0.64 -46.55 -40.36
C SER A 414 0.70 -47.69 -39.34
N GLU A 415 1.02 -47.38 -38.08
CA GLU A 415 1.11 -48.38 -37.01
C GLU A 415 -0.27 -49.00 -36.71
N THR A 416 -1.33 -48.19 -36.76
CA THR A 416 -2.72 -48.64 -36.61
C THR A 416 -3.12 -49.55 -37.77
N ASN A 417 -2.80 -49.20 -39.02
CA ASN A 417 -3.06 -50.05 -40.18
C ASN A 417 -2.28 -51.37 -40.11
N GLN A 418 -1.01 -51.35 -39.69
CA GLN A 418 -0.22 -52.57 -39.48
C GLN A 418 -0.82 -53.47 -38.40
N LYS A 419 -1.25 -52.90 -37.26
CA LYS A 419 -1.92 -53.66 -36.20
C LYS A 419 -3.27 -54.22 -36.66
N LEU A 420 -4.06 -53.44 -37.40
CA LEU A 420 -5.32 -53.91 -38.01
C LEU A 420 -5.08 -55.08 -38.97
N GLN A 421 -4.05 -54.97 -39.82
CA GLN A 421 -3.71 -56.01 -40.78
C GLN A 421 -3.19 -57.28 -40.09
N ALA A 422 -2.35 -57.14 -39.06
CA ALA A 422 -1.90 -58.25 -38.22
C ALA A 422 -3.06 -58.93 -37.46
N THR A 423 -4.03 -58.16 -36.97
CA THR A 423 -5.23 -58.73 -36.34
C THR A 423 -6.10 -59.47 -37.34
N LEU A 424 -6.25 -58.96 -38.57
CA LEU A 424 -7.00 -59.62 -39.64
C LEU A 424 -6.31 -60.91 -40.12
N GLU A 425 -4.98 -60.90 -40.20
CA GLU A 425 -4.19 -62.09 -40.53
C GLU A 425 -4.31 -63.16 -39.45
N THR A 426 -4.25 -62.76 -38.17
CA THR A 426 -4.47 -63.67 -37.04
C THR A 426 -5.88 -64.25 -37.03
N LEU A 427 -6.89 -63.43 -37.34
CA LEU A 427 -8.29 -63.87 -37.47
C LEU A 427 -8.44 -64.87 -38.62
N SER A 428 -7.80 -64.61 -39.76
CA SER A 428 -7.81 -65.48 -40.94
C SER A 428 -7.19 -66.85 -40.64
N THR A 429 -6.07 -66.87 -39.91
CA THR A 429 -5.41 -68.10 -39.46
C THR A 429 -6.31 -68.90 -38.52
N HIS A 430 -6.97 -68.25 -37.56
CA HIS A 430 -7.91 -68.92 -36.64
C HIS A 430 -9.13 -69.51 -37.36
N VAL A 431 -9.67 -68.81 -38.37
CA VAL A 431 -10.77 -69.33 -39.19
C VAL A 431 -10.30 -70.50 -40.07
N GLY A 432 -9.07 -70.43 -40.59
CA GLY A 432 -8.42 -71.51 -41.34
C GLY A 432 -8.22 -72.77 -40.50
N GLU A 433 -7.67 -72.64 -39.29
CA GLU A 433 -7.46 -73.75 -38.35
C GLU A 433 -8.79 -74.43 -37.97
N MET A 434 -9.84 -73.64 -37.73
CA MET A 434 -11.18 -74.14 -37.43
C MET A 434 -11.77 -74.95 -38.59
N LEU A 435 -11.57 -74.52 -39.84
CA LEU A 435 -11.98 -75.24 -41.05
C LEU A 435 -11.21 -76.55 -41.27
N THR A 436 -9.89 -76.57 -41.04
CA THR A 436 -9.10 -77.82 -41.09
C THR A 436 -9.56 -78.83 -40.05
N THR A 437 -9.86 -78.37 -38.83
CA THR A 437 -10.37 -79.21 -37.73
C THR A 437 -11.73 -79.82 -38.08
N LEU A 438 -12.60 -79.06 -38.74
CA LEU A 438 -13.91 -79.52 -39.22
C LEU A 438 -13.80 -80.55 -40.36
N SER A 439 -12.83 -80.39 -41.26
CA SER A 439 -12.57 -81.34 -42.34
C SER A 439 -11.97 -82.67 -41.83
N GLY A 440 -11.13 -82.62 -40.78
CA GLY A 440 -10.56 -83.79 -40.13
C GLY A 440 -11.61 -84.65 -39.43
N ALA A 441 -12.52 -84.00 -38.70
CA ALA A 441 -13.64 -84.67 -38.03
C ALA A 441 -14.59 -85.37 -39.02
N GLN A 442 -14.75 -84.85 -40.24
CA GLN A 442 -15.61 -85.46 -41.27
C GLN A 442 -15.06 -86.78 -41.81
N LYS A 443 -13.72 -86.93 -41.87
CA LYS A 443 -13.06 -88.12 -42.43
C LYS A 443 -13.11 -89.31 -41.47
N GLU A 444 -13.02 -89.05 -40.17
CA GLU A 444 -13.11 -90.05 -39.09
C GLU A 444 -14.53 -90.62 -38.94
N VAL A 445 -15.55 -89.79 -39.21
CA VAL A 445 -16.97 -90.20 -39.20
C VAL A 445 -17.31 -91.15 -40.36
N PHE A 446 -16.64 -91.04 -41.51
CA PHE A 446 -16.91 -91.87 -42.68
C PHE A 446 -16.43 -93.32 -42.53
N GLU A 447 -15.28 -93.55 -41.88
CA GLU A 447 -14.78 -94.91 -41.63
C GLU A 447 -15.60 -95.65 -40.55
N ASN A 448 -16.10 -94.91 -39.57
CA ASN A 448 -16.94 -95.45 -38.48
C ASN A 448 -18.36 -95.81 -38.97
N ASN A 449 -18.84 -95.19 -40.06
CA ASN A 449 -20.19 -95.39 -40.59
C ASN A 449 -20.36 -96.70 -41.38
N ARG A 450 -19.27 -97.26 -41.95
CA ARG A 450 -19.33 -98.50 -42.75
C ARG A 450 -19.47 -99.77 -41.89
N ALA A 451 -18.99 -99.73 -40.65
CA ALA A 451 -19.20 -100.80 -39.67
C ALA A 451 -20.64 -100.80 -39.10
N ARG A 452 -21.33 -99.64 -39.17
CA ARG A 452 -22.66 -99.42 -38.60
C ARG A 452 -23.80 -99.93 -39.49
N GLU A 453 -23.61 -100.01 -40.81
CA GLU A 453 -24.62 -100.49 -41.76
C GLU A 453 -25.00 -101.97 -41.59
N HIS A 454 -24.04 -102.85 -41.28
CA HIS A 454 -24.32 -104.26 -41.07
C HIS A 454 -25.13 -104.55 -39.79
N ALA A 455 -25.03 -103.70 -38.77
CA ALA A 455 -25.79 -103.82 -37.52
C ALA A 455 -27.16 -103.09 -37.55
N MET A 456 -27.46 -102.34 -38.62
CA MET A 456 -28.67 -101.54 -38.77
C MET A 456 -29.86 -102.38 -39.28
N SER A 457 -29.61 -103.44 -40.05
CA SER A 457 -30.67 -104.25 -40.66
C SER A 457 -31.48 -105.09 -39.65
N GLU A 458 -30.89 -105.51 -38.52
CA GLU A 458 -31.62 -106.19 -37.45
C GLU A 458 -32.38 -105.22 -36.52
N ARG A 459 -31.87 -104.00 -36.33
CA ARG A 459 -32.50 -102.98 -35.47
C ARG A 459 -33.71 -102.31 -36.09
N ALA A 460 -33.84 -102.31 -37.42
CA ALA A 460 -34.91 -101.64 -38.15
C ALA A 460 -36.32 -102.12 -37.75
N SER A 461 -36.48 -103.39 -37.34
CA SER A 461 -37.80 -103.91 -36.91
C SER A 461 -38.21 -103.46 -35.50
N GLY A 462 -37.27 -103.02 -34.65
CA GLY A 462 -37.56 -102.47 -33.32
C GLY A 462 -37.73 -100.95 -33.30
N VAL A 463 -37.12 -100.24 -34.26
CA VAL A 463 -37.13 -98.77 -34.34
C VAL A 463 -38.50 -98.19 -34.72
N VAL A 464 -39.32 -98.92 -35.50
CA VAL A 464 -40.64 -98.42 -35.92
C VAL A 464 -41.61 -98.25 -34.74
N ASN A 465 -41.55 -99.12 -33.72
CA ASN A 465 -42.34 -98.96 -32.50
C ASN A 465 -41.80 -97.84 -31.58
N ALA A 466 -40.48 -97.66 -31.50
CA ALA A 466 -39.85 -96.59 -30.72
C ALA A 466 -40.04 -95.20 -31.36
N MET A 467 -40.21 -95.12 -32.68
CA MET A 467 -40.39 -93.85 -33.40
C MET A 467 -41.75 -93.21 -33.11
N SER A 468 -42.81 -94.00 -32.92
CA SER A 468 -44.13 -93.49 -32.51
C SER A 468 -44.14 -92.93 -31.09
N GLU A 469 -43.44 -93.56 -30.14
CA GLU A 469 -43.27 -93.01 -28.78
C GLU A 469 -42.38 -91.76 -28.76
N SER A 470 -41.32 -91.75 -29.58
CA SER A 470 -40.40 -90.61 -29.67
C SER A 470 -41.04 -89.39 -30.30
N MET A 471 -41.97 -89.56 -31.25
CA MET A 471 -42.71 -88.46 -31.87
C MET A 471 -43.72 -87.81 -30.91
N ASP A 472 -44.34 -88.60 -30.03
CA ASP A 472 -45.23 -88.10 -28.97
C ASP A 472 -44.46 -87.32 -27.88
N ALA A 473 -43.25 -87.79 -27.54
CA ALA A 473 -42.32 -87.09 -26.65
C ALA A 473 -41.84 -85.75 -27.24
N LEU A 474 -41.47 -85.74 -28.53
CA LEU A 474 -41.00 -84.54 -29.22
C LEU A 474 -42.08 -83.46 -29.34
N VAL A 475 -43.36 -83.85 -29.54
CA VAL A 475 -44.49 -82.91 -29.57
C VAL A 475 -44.75 -82.32 -28.19
N LYS A 476 -44.65 -83.11 -27.11
CA LYS A 476 -44.73 -82.61 -25.73
C LYS A 476 -43.59 -81.64 -25.40
N GLU A 477 -42.37 -81.97 -25.81
CA GLU A 477 -41.18 -81.15 -25.55
C GLU A 477 -41.20 -79.83 -26.36
N LEU A 478 -41.66 -79.86 -27.61
CA LEU A 478 -41.96 -78.65 -28.39
C LEU A 478 -43.05 -77.80 -27.74
N GLY A 479 -44.11 -78.41 -27.20
CA GLY A 479 -45.15 -77.71 -26.46
C GLY A 479 -44.62 -77.02 -25.20
N ALA A 480 -43.75 -77.71 -24.44
CA ALA A 480 -43.08 -77.16 -23.27
C ALA A 480 -42.12 -76.02 -23.63
N ALA A 481 -41.29 -76.19 -24.67
CA ALA A 481 -40.37 -75.18 -25.16
C ALA A 481 -41.10 -73.91 -25.66
N THR A 482 -42.22 -74.09 -26.37
CA THR A 482 -43.05 -72.96 -26.85
C THR A 482 -43.70 -72.21 -25.69
N THR A 483 -44.15 -72.93 -24.66
CA THR A 483 -44.70 -72.35 -23.43
C THR A 483 -43.62 -71.58 -22.65
N GLN A 484 -42.42 -72.15 -22.54
CA GLN A 484 -41.26 -71.51 -21.91
C GLN A 484 -40.87 -70.24 -22.66
N MET A 485 -40.84 -70.28 -24.00
CA MET A 485 -40.51 -69.13 -24.83
C MET A 485 -41.55 -68.01 -24.67
N ALA A 486 -42.85 -68.35 -24.61
CA ALA A 486 -43.92 -67.40 -24.31
C ALA A 486 -43.76 -66.77 -22.92
N GLN A 487 -43.39 -67.56 -21.91
CA GLN A 487 -43.11 -67.05 -20.55
C GLN A 487 -41.89 -66.12 -20.53
N SER A 488 -40.81 -66.46 -21.23
CA SER A 488 -39.63 -65.61 -21.35
C SER A 488 -39.92 -64.29 -22.06
N VAL A 489 -40.75 -64.31 -23.12
CA VAL A 489 -41.21 -63.10 -23.80
C VAL A 489 -42.08 -62.24 -22.89
N ASN A 490 -42.96 -62.84 -22.07
CA ASN A 490 -43.72 -62.11 -21.06
C ASN A 490 -42.82 -61.50 -19.97
N ALA A 491 -41.83 -62.24 -19.48
CA ALA A 491 -40.86 -61.74 -18.50
C ALA A 491 -40.02 -60.59 -19.07
N LEU A 492 -39.57 -60.72 -20.32
CA LEU A 492 -38.87 -59.65 -21.05
C LEU A 492 -39.76 -58.42 -21.22
N THR A 493 -41.03 -58.61 -21.60
CA THR A 493 -41.99 -57.51 -21.75
C THR A 493 -42.22 -56.80 -20.43
N GLN A 494 -42.45 -57.53 -19.35
CA GLN A 494 -42.66 -56.97 -18.01
C GLN A 494 -41.41 -56.26 -17.48
N SER A 495 -40.22 -56.82 -17.70
CA SER A 495 -38.95 -56.20 -17.33
C SER A 495 -38.67 -54.94 -18.15
N THR A 496 -39.01 -54.96 -19.44
CA THR A 496 -38.88 -53.80 -20.34
C THR A 496 -39.83 -52.69 -19.91
N THR A 497 -41.09 -52.99 -19.64
CA THR A 497 -42.08 -52.02 -19.13
C THR A 497 -41.60 -51.41 -17.80
N SER A 498 -41.16 -52.24 -16.85
CA SER A 498 -40.63 -51.73 -15.57
C SER A 498 -39.39 -50.85 -15.73
N SER A 499 -38.52 -51.18 -16.70
CA SER A 499 -37.34 -50.37 -17.02
C SER A 499 -37.72 -49.04 -17.67
N VAL A 500 -38.72 -49.03 -18.56
CA VAL A 500 -39.26 -47.81 -19.17
C VAL A 500 -39.93 -46.93 -18.12
N ASP A 501 -40.70 -47.50 -17.18
CA ASP A 501 -41.32 -46.74 -16.08
C ASP A 501 -40.27 -46.11 -15.17
N ARG A 502 -39.22 -46.86 -14.80
CA ARG A 502 -38.09 -46.32 -14.02
C ARG A 502 -37.30 -45.28 -14.79
N MET A 503 -37.15 -45.45 -16.10
CA MET A 503 -36.48 -44.47 -16.97
C MET A 503 -37.30 -43.17 -17.07
N ASN A 504 -38.63 -43.25 -17.18
CA ASN A 504 -39.50 -42.08 -17.14
C ASN A 504 -39.44 -41.38 -15.78
N ALA A 505 -39.50 -42.14 -14.68
CA ALA A 505 -39.34 -41.58 -13.33
C ALA A 505 -37.97 -40.92 -13.14
N GLY A 506 -36.91 -41.54 -13.69
CA GLY A 506 -35.56 -40.99 -13.71
C GLY A 506 -35.45 -39.71 -14.54
N ALA A 507 -36.10 -39.65 -15.70
CA ALA A 507 -36.14 -38.47 -16.56
C ALA A 507 -36.92 -37.31 -15.90
N GLU A 508 -38.01 -37.62 -15.19
CA GLU A 508 -38.78 -36.62 -14.44
C GLU A 508 -38.01 -36.10 -13.21
N ALA A 509 -37.28 -36.98 -12.51
CA ALA A 509 -36.36 -36.60 -11.45
C ALA A 509 -35.21 -35.72 -11.98
N LEU A 510 -34.63 -36.06 -13.14
CA LEU A 510 -33.61 -35.25 -13.81
C LEU A 510 -34.16 -33.89 -14.24
N GLY A 511 -35.38 -33.84 -14.80
CA GLY A 511 -36.04 -32.59 -15.16
C GLY A 511 -36.33 -31.69 -13.95
N THR A 512 -36.63 -32.30 -12.79
CA THR A 512 -36.82 -31.58 -11.53
C THR A 512 -35.48 -31.08 -10.96
N ALA A 513 -34.45 -31.93 -10.97
CA ALA A 513 -33.10 -31.56 -10.57
C ALA A 513 -32.54 -30.42 -11.43
N SER A 514 -32.72 -30.48 -12.76
CA SER A 514 -32.27 -29.43 -13.69
C SER A 514 -32.98 -28.10 -13.46
N ARG A 515 -34.29 -28.11 -13.15
CA ARG A 515 -35.03 -26.89 -12.77
C ARG A 515 -34.55 -26.32 -11.43
N ASN A 516 -34.31 -27.17 -10.44
CA ASN A 516 -33.74 -26.74 -9.16
C ASN A 516 -32.32 -26.17 -9.33
N PHE A 517 -31.53 -26.75 -10.22
CA PHE A 517 -30.19 -26.28 -10.54
C PHE A 517 -30.22 -24.91 -11.23
N ALA A 518 -31.13 -24.72 -12.20
CA ALA A 518 -31.35 -23.42 -12.83
C ALA A 518 -31.78 -22.35 -11.81
N ALA A 519 -32.72 -22.68 -10.92
CA ALA A 519 -33.15 -21.78 -9.85
C ALA A 519 -32.03 -21.46 -8.84
N ALA A 520 -31.15 -22.43 -8.54
CA ALA A 520 -29.97 -22.18 -7.74
C ALA A 520 -28.97 -21.26 -8.46
N GLY A 521 -28.74 -21.46 -9.75
CA GLY A 521 -27.92 -20.59 -10.59
C GLY A 521 -28.41 -19.14 -10.61
N GLU A 522 -29.73 -18.94 -10.71
CA GLU A 522 -30.34 -17.60 -10.68
C GLU A 522 -30.21 -16.93 -9.30
N ARG A 523 -30.32 -17.68 -8.20
CA ARG A 523 -30.02 -17.15 -6.86
C ARG A 523 -28.54 -16.79 -6.70
N VAL A 524 -27.63 -17.59 -7.21
CA VAL A 524 -26.19 -17.30 -7.19
C VAL A 524 -25.88 -16.02 -7.99
N ALA A 525 -26.48 -15.86 -9.17
CA ALA A 525 -26.37 -14.63 -9.96
C ALA A 525 -26.92 -13.41 -9.19
N GLY A 526 -28.05 -13.58 -8.48
CA GLY A 526 -28.60 -12.54 -7.60
C GLY A 526 -27.67 -12.15 -6.46
N VAL A 527 -27.05 -13.13 -5.80
CA VAL A 527 -26.06 -12.88 -4.73
C VAL A 527 -24.80 -12.21 -5.27
N MET A 528 -24.34 -12.57 -6.48
CA MET A 528 -23.22 -11.89 -7.14
C MET A 528 -23.57 -10.43 -7.48
N GLY A 529 -24.81 -10.15 -7.90
CA GLY A 529 -25.33 -8.80 -8.07
C GLY A 529 -25.31 -8.00 -6.76
N GLN A 530 -25.82 -8.59 -5.67
CA GLN A 530 -25.77 -7.97 -4.34
C GLN A 530 -24.33 -7.72 -3.85
N THR A 531 -23.40 -8.63 -4.16
CA THR A 531 -21.98 -8.47 -3.81
C THR A 531 -21.35 -7.29 -4.56
N THR A 532 -21.74 -7.09 -5.82
CA THR A 532 -21.33 -5.92 -6.61
C THR A 532 -21.87 -4.62 -6.02
N ASP A 533 -23.13 -4.61 -5.58
CA ASP A 533 -23.75 -3.48 -4.88
C ASP A 533 -23.04 -3.16 -3.55
N VAL A 534 -22.69 -4.17 -2.77
CA VAL A 534 -21.93 -4.02 -1.52
C VAL A 534 -20.53 -3.45 -1.80
N SER A 535 -19.84 -3.95 -2.82
CA SER A 535 -18.53 -3.43 -3.23
C SER A 535 -18.61 -1.95 -3.64
N THR A 536 -19.65 -1.60 -4.39
CA THR A 536 -19.91 -0.21 -4.81
C THR A 536 -20.19 0.70 -3.61
N LYS A 537 -20.99 0.23 -2.64
CA LYS A 537 -21.22 0.96 -1.37
C LYS A 537 -19.96 1.10 -0.53
N LEU A 538 -19.14 0.06 -0.42
CA LEU A 538 -17.86 0.13 0.29
C LEU A 538 -16.91 1.14 -0.37
N ALA A 539 -16.84 1.17 -1.69
CA ALA A 539 -16.06 2.17 -2.43
C ALA A 539 -16.56 3.60 -2.16
N ALA A 540 -17.89 3.80 -2.17
CA ALA A 540 -18.49 5.09 -1.84
C ALA A 540 -18.22 5.50 -0.37
N THR A 541 -18.31 4.56 0.57
CA THR A 541 -17.97 4.80 1.98
C THR A 541 -16.50 5.14 2.16
N ALA A 542 -15.58 4.45 1.48
CA ALA A 542 -14.16 4.76 1.50
C ALA A 542 -13.87 6.15 0.93
N GLY A 543 -14.57 6.54 -0.14
CA GLY A 543 -14.52 7.91 -0.68
C GLY A 543 -14.98 8.95 0.35
N ASN A 544 -16.13 8.72 1.00
CA ASN A 544 -16.63 9.61 2.05
C ASN A 544 -15.69 9.68 3.26
N LEU A 545 -15.08 8.56 3.66
CA LEU A 545 -14.12 8.52 4.76
C LEU A 545 -12.84 9.30 4.42
N THR A 546 -12.37 9.19 3.17
CA THR A 546 -11.22 9.95 2.66
C THR A 546 -11.51 11.45 2.64
N SER A 547 -12.68 11.85 2.15
CA SER A 547 -13.13 13.25 2.18
C SER A 547 -13.25 13.77 3.62
N GLY A 548 -13.80 12.97 4.54
CA GLY A 548 -13.88 13.30 5.96
C GLY A 548 -12.50 13.43 6.62
N ALA A 549 -11.56 12.56 6.28
CA ALA A 549 -10.18 12.65 6.74
C ALA A 549 -9.50 13.92 6.22
N GLY A 550 -9.72 14.28 4.95
CA GLY A 550 -9.26 15.54 4.36
C GLY A 550 -9.81 16.77 5.10
N ALA A 551 -11.11 16.79 5.38
CA ALA A 551 -11.74 17.87 6.14
C ALA A 551 -11.19 17.99 7.57
N ILE A 552 -10.90 16.87 8.25
CA ILE A 552 -10.26 16.88 9.57
C ILE A 552 -8.82 17.43 9.47
N GLN A 553 -8.09 17.07 8.42
CA GLN A 553 -6.71 17.53 8.21
C GLN A 553 -6.65 19.03 7.94
N GLU A 554 -7.63 19.56 7.20
CA GLU A 554 -7.83 20.99 6.97
C GLU A 554 -8.23 21.72 8.25
N LEU A 555 -9.17 21.19 9.04
CA LEU A 555 -9.55 21.72 10.36
C LEU A 555 -8.36 21.76 11.33
N LEU A 556 -7.49 20.76 11.32
CA LEU A 556 -6.29 20.72 12.16
C LEU A 556 -5.24 21.76 11.70
N SER A 557 -5.18 22.02 10.39
CA SER A 557 -4.33 23.08 9.83
C SER A 557 -4.84 24.47 10.24
N ASP A 558 -6.14 24.71 10.08
CA ASP A 558 -6.80 25.95 10.52
C ASP A 558 -6.67 26.16 12.02
N TYR A 559 -6.80 25.10 12.82
CA TYR A 559 -6.61 25.16 14.26
C TYR A 559 -5.17 25.58 14.64
N ARG A 560 -4.15 25.10 13.91
CA ARG A 560 -2.77 25.57 14.10
C ARG A 560 -2.63 27.05 13.74
N ALA A 561 -3.18 27.47 12.59
CA ALA A 561 -3.15 28.88 12.19
C ALA A 561 -3.84 29.79 13.22
N HIS A 562 -4.98 29.36 13.76
CA HIS A 562 -5.67 30.07 14.84
C HIS A 562 -4.84 30.15 16.12
N ARG A 563 -4.16 29.06 16.49
CA ARG A 563 -3.28 29.05 17.67
C ARG A 563 -2.11 30.02 17.51
N ASP A 564 -1.52 30.10 16.32
CA ASP A 564 -0.43 31.05 16.03
C ASP A 564 -0.94 32.50 16.06
N SER A 565 -2.12 32.77 15.51
CA SER A 565 -2.76 34.08 15.56
C SER A 565 -3.10 34.52 16.99
N ILE A 566 -3.61 33.60 17.83
CA ILE A 566 -3.79 33.85 19.27
C ILE A 566 -2.44 34.11 19.95
N GLY A 567 -1.38 33.39 19.58
CA GLY A 567 -0.02 33.63 20.08
C GLY A 567 0.48 35.04 19.75
N GLN A 568 0.23 35.53 18.53
CA GLN A 568 0.51 36.91 18.15
C GLN A 568 -0.32 37.92 18.95
N LEU A 569 -1.64 37.72 19.07
CA LEU A 569 -2.51 38.60 19.85
C LEU A 569 -2.08 38.69 21.32
N VAL A 570 -1.67 37.58 21.93
CA VAL A 570 -1.15 37.58 23.31
C VAL A 570 0.18 38.34 23.41
N THR A 571 1.05 38.20 22.40
CA THR A 571 2.32 38.93 22.34
C THR A 571 2.10 40.43 22.21
N GLU A 572 1.15 40.82 21.36
CA GLU A 572 0.80 42.22 21.11
C GLU A 572 0.05 42.85 22.31
N LEU A 573 -0.81 42.07 22.98
CA LEU A 573 -1.42 42.44 24.25
C LEU A 573 -0.36 42.69 25.32
N ARG A 574 0.65 41.81 25.42
CA ARG A 574 1.77 41.97 26.37
C ARG A 574 2.58 43.22 26.07
N ALA A 575 2.87 43.50 24.79
CA ALA A 575 3.54 44.73 24.38
C ALA A 575 2.72 45.98 24.72
N THR A 576 1.40 45.93 24.54
CA THR A 576 0.48 47.02 24.89
C THR A 576 0.44 47.25 26.40
N VAL A 577 0.41 46.18 27.20
CA VAL A 577 0.47 46.26 28.67
C VAL A 577 1.80 46.85 29.14
N ASP A 578 2.92 46.45 28.55
CA ASP A 578 4.23 47.01 28.87
C ASP A 578 4.33 48.49 28.49
N ALA A 579 3.74 48.90 27.36
CA ALA A 579 3.64 50.30 26.95
C ALA A 579 2.79 51.12 27.93
N ALA A 580 1.60 50.62 28.29
CA ALA A 580 0.73 51.26 29.28
C ALA A 580 1.40 51.35 30.67
N ARG A 581 2.19 50.34 31.06
CA ARG A 581 2.95 50.37 32.32
C ARG A 581 4.06 51.42 32.31
N ARG A 582 4.75 51.61 31.17
CA ARG A 582 5.73 52.69 30.99
C ARG A 582 5.07 54.07 31.04
N GLU A 583 3.91 54.23 30.40
CA GLU A 583 3.16 55.49 30.38
C GLU A 583 2.59 55.86 31.76
N ALA A 584 2.09 54.86 32.50
CA ALA A 584 1.66 55.05 33.90
C ALA A 584 2.85 55.46 34.80
N ALA A 585 4.04 54.89 34.59
CA ALA A 585 5.25 55.28 35.33
C ALA A 585 5.69 56.72 35.00
N LEU A 586 5.62 57.12 33.73
CA LEU A 586 5.88 58.51 33.29
C LEU A 586 4.89 59.50 33.90
N THR A 587 3.62 59.12 33.98
CA THR A 587 2.58 59.95 34.62
C THR A 587 2.86 60.13 36.12
N GLY A 588 3.38 59.10 36.80
CA GLY A 588 3.81 59.18 38.19
C GLY A 588 5.00 60.13 38.40
N ASP A 589 5.99 60.11 37.51
CA ASP A 589 7.15 61.02 37.56
C ASP A 589 6.73 62.48 37.34
N ILE A 590 5.82 62.73 36.40
CA ILE A 590 5.25 64.07 36.16
C ILE A 590 4.51 64.59 37.39
N LEU A 591 3.70 63.73 38.05
CA LEU A 591 2.98 64.12 39.27
C LEU A 591 3.95 64.53 40.39
N ASN A 592 5.03 63.78 40.57
CA ASN A 592 6.04 64.02 41.59
C ASN A 592 6.81 65.34 41.33
N ARG A 593 7.10 65.64 40.06
CA ARG A 593 7.69 66.94 39.66
C ARG A 593 6.73 68.11 39.88
N ILE A 594 5.43 67.92 39.67
CA ILE A 594 4.41 68.94 39.97
C ILE A 594 4.36 69.20 41.48
N GLU A 595 4.28 68.16 42.31
CA GLU A 595 4.27 68.27 43.78
C GLU A 595 5.51 69.02 44.30
N THR A 596 6.69 68.65 43.81
CA THR A 596 7.96 69.31 44.15
C THR A 596 7.95 70.80 43.75
N SER A 597 7.45 71.11 42.55
CA SER A 597 7.38 72.50 42.06
C SER A 597 6.38 73.33 42.87
N THR A 598 5.24 72.76 43.27
CA THR A 598 4.25 73.42 44.14
C THR A 598 4.81 73.68 45.54
N SER A 599 5.60 72.74 46.09
CA SER A 599 6.29 72.94 47.37
C SER A 599 7.30 74.11 47.30
N HIS A 600 8.10 74.17 46.23
CA HIS A 600 9.03 75.29 46.00
C HIS A 600 8.32 76.64 45.84
N LEU A 601 7.18 76.68 45.14
CA LEU A 601 6.36 77.89 45.02
C LEU A 601 5.79 78.34 46.37
N GLY A 602 5.33 77.41 47.20
CA GLY A 602 4.86 77.71 48.56
C GLY A 602 5.97 78.28 49.46
N ALA A 603 7.18 77.74 49.36
CA ALA A 603 8.34 78.27 50.08
C ALA A 603 8.72 79.69 49.60
N ALA A 604 8.70 79.93 48.28
CA ALA A 604 8.97 81.25 47.72
C ALA A 604 7.92 82.30 48.12
N GLN A 605 6.64 81.93 48.17
CA GLN A 605 5.57 82.82 48.63
C GLN A 605 5.79 83.24 50.09
N LYS A 606 6.09 82.30 50.98
CA LYS A 606 6.34 82.60 52.40
C LYS A 606 7.52 83.57 52.58
N GLN A 607 8.58 83.38 51.79
CA GLN A 607 9.75 84.25 51.83
C GLN A 607 9.44 85.67 51.31
N ALA A 608 8.55 85.79 50.32
CA ALA A 608 8.07 87.09 49.83
C ALA A 608 7.20 87.81 50.88
N ASP A 609 6.33 87.10 51.60
CA ASP A 609 5.52 87.67 52.68
C ASP A 609 6.39 88.18 53.84
N GLU A 610 7.41 87.42 54.25
CA GLU A 610 8.38 87.84 55.28
C GLU A 610 9.16 89.09 54.84
N TYR A 611 9.55 89.17 53.57
CA TYR A 611 10.22 90.36 53.01
C TYR A 611 9.31 91.59 53.03
N LEU A 612 8.05 91.46 52.59
CA LEU A 612 7.07 92.56 52.57
C LEU A 612 6.71 93.05 53.98
N ALA A 613 6.65 92.15 54.96
CA ALA A 613 6.46 92.52 56.37
C ALA A 613 7.65 93.35 56.88
N GLY A 614 8.89 92.95 56.55
CA GLY A 614 10.10 93.71 56.89
C GLY A 614 10.12 95.12 56.28
N VAL A 615 9.73 95.27 55.02
CA VAL A 615 9.61 96.58 54.35
C VAL A 615 8.60 97.49 55.06
N SER A 616 7.44 96.95 55.44
CA SER A 616 6.40 97.72 56.15
C SER A 616 6.88 98.23 57.50
N GLN A 617 7.68 97.45 58.23
CA GLN A 617 8.23 97.86 59.52
C GLN A 617 9.27 98.99 59.38
N VAL A 618 10.16 98.89 58.40
CA VAL A 618 11.14 99.96 58.10
C VAL A 618 10.45 101.26 57.71
N LEU A 619 9.37 101.19 56.92
CA LEU A 619 8.55 102.37 56.58
C LEU A 619 7.92 103.02 57.81
N ALA A 620 7.41 102.23 58.75
CA ALA A 620 6.82 102.74 59.99
C ALA A 620 7.86 103.46 60.87
N GLU A 621 9.06 102.88 61.02
CA GLU A 621 10.16 103.48 61.79
C GLU A 621 10.65 104.79 61.15
N ALA A 622 10.79 104.83 59.82
CA ALA A 622 11.22 106.01 59.08
C ALA A 622 10.22 107.18 59.22
N HIS A 623 8.91 106.91 59.12
CA HIS A 623 7.88 107.92 59.33
C HIS A 623 7.84 108.45 60.78
N GLY A 624 8.07 107.58 61.77
CA GLY A 624 8.19 107.97 63.17
C GLY A 624 9.35 108.95 63.40
N ALA A 625 10.55 108.60 62.92
CA ALA A 625 11.73 109.44 63.05
C ALA A 625 11.57 110.82 62.37
N PHE A 626 10.96 110.85 61.19
CA PHE A 626 10.67 112.08 60.47
C PHE A 626 9.76 113.02 61.27
N ALA A 627 8.67 112.50 61.85
CA ALA A 627 7.73 113.30 62.63
C ALA A 627 8.37 113.92 63.88
N THR A 628 9.23 113.17 64.58
CA THR A 628 9.98 113.67 65.74
C THR A 628 10.89 114.84 65.36
N GLU A 629 11.59 114.72 64.24
CA GLU A 629 12.60 115.70 63.85
C GLU A 629 12.01 117.00 63.28
N VAL A 630 10.85 116.91 62.62
CA VAL A 630 10.06 118.08 62.22
C VAL A 630 9.58 118.86 63.45
N LYS A 631 9.07 118.17 64.48
CA LYS A 631 8.61 118.82 65.72
C LYS A 631 9.74 119.56 66.43
N ARG A 632 10.91 118.93 66.55
CA ARG A 632 12.12 119.52 67.17
C ARG A 632 12.57 120.79 66.45
N THR A 633 12.51 120.79 65.13
CA THR A 633 12.94 121.94 64.30
C THR A 633 11.98 123.13 64.47
N LEU A 634 10.67 122.88 64.51
CA LEU A 634 9.64 123.90 64.73
C LEU A 634 9.76 124.57 66.11
N GLU A 635 9.99 123.79 67.17
CA GLU A 635 10.19 124.32 68.52
C GLU A 635 11.42 125.24 68.60
N LYS A 636 12.53 124.84 67.96
CA LYS A 636 13.76 125.66 67.91
C LYS A 636 13.55 126.96 67.14
N ALA A 637 12.89 126.92 65.99
CA ALA A 637 12.62 128.09 65.17
C ALA A 637 11.71 129.10 65.90
N ASN A 638 10.71 128.62 66.64
CA ASN A 638 9.81 129.48 67.42
C ASN A 638 10.55 130.21 68.57
N ALA A 639 11.47 129.52 69.24
CA ALA A 639 12.29 130.12 70.29
C ALA A 639 13.23 131.22 69.75
N GLU A 640 13.87 130.99 68.60
CA GLU A 640 14.72 132.00 67.93
C GLU A 640 13.91 133.22 67.48
N PHE A 641 12.70 133.01 66.94
CA PHE A 641 11.81 134.10 66.53
C PHE A 641 11.47 135.04 67.69
N HIS A 642 11.05 134.50 68.83
CA HIS A 642 10.76 135.31 70.02
C HIS A 642 11.97 136.08 70.53
N THR A 643 13.15 135.46 70.52
CA THR A 643 14.41 136.09 70.96
C THR A 643 14.76 137.29 70.08
N LYS A 644 14.64 137.15 68.76
CA LYS A 644 14.91 138.25 67.81
C LYS A 644 13.89 139.38 67.93
N LEU A 645 12.61 139.05 68.17
CA LEU A 645 11.55 140.03 68.36
C LEU A 645 11.82 140.93 69.59
N THR A 646 12.20 140.33 70.73
CA THR A 646 12.54 141.06 71.96
C THR A 646 13.73 142.00 71.74
N SER A 647 14.76 141.54 71.01
CA SER A 647 15.94 142.34 70.72
C SER A 647 15.62 143.56 69.82
N ALA A 648 14.72 143.40 68.84
CA ALA A 648 14.29 144.49 67.97
C ALA A 648 13.49 145.57 68.72
N VAL A 649 12.61 145.16 69.64
CA VAL A 649 11.83 146.10 70.48
C VAL A 649 12.74 146.89 71.42
N GLY A 650 13.78 146.25 71.98
CA GLY A 650 14.78 146.93 72.81
C GLY A 650 15.54 148.04 72.06
N LEU A 651 15.94 147.78 70.82
CA LEU A 651 16.62 148.78 69.97
C LEU A 651 15.71 149.98 69.64
N LEU A 652 14.42 149.73 69.40
CA LEU A 652 13.43 150.78 69.13
C LEU A 652 13.19 151.66 70.37
N SER A 653 13.12 151.08 71.56
CA SER A 653 12.99 151.84 72.81
C SER A 653 14.21 152.73 73.07
N SER A 654 15.41 152.26 72.75
CA SER A 654 16.64 153.04 72.95
C SER A 654 16.71 154.24 72.00
N ALA A 655 16.32 154.05 70.73
CA ALA A 655 16.30 155.12 69.73
C ALA A 655 15.26 156.22 70.06
N VAL A 656 14.12 155.86 70.65
CA VAL A 656 13.12 156.83 71.11
C VAL A 656 13.63 157.66 72.29
N GLY A 657 14.37 157.03 73.23
CA GLY A 657 14.98 157.75 74.36
C GLY A 657 16.05 158.76 73.93
N GLU A 658 16.87 158.45 72.91
CA GLU A 658 17.86 159.37 72.36
C GLU A 658 17.21 160.60 71.69
N LEU A 659 16.07 160.41 71.02
CA LEU A 659 15.35 161.47 70.32
C LEU A 659 14.73 162.49 71.29
N GLU A 660 14.22 162.03 72.43
CA GLU A 660 13.64 162.87 73.48
C GLU A 660 14.70 163.78 74.13
N VAL A 661 15.92 163.26 74.36
CA VAL A 661 17.04 164.05 74.91
C VAL A 661 17.50 165.13 73.91
N THR A 662 17.56 164.81 72.61
CA THR A 662 17.93 165.81 71.60
C THR A 662 16.91 166.95 71.47
N LEU A 663 15.60 166.67 71.59
CA LEU A 663 14.56 167.71 71.53
C LEU A 663 14.56 168.63 72.75
N ALA A 664 14.87 168.13 73.95
CA ALA A 664 14.97 168.95 75.16
C ALA A 664 16.17 169.93 75.12
N SER A 665 17.25 169.58 74.42
CA SER A 665 18.45 170.41 74.33
C SER A 665 18.32 171.65 73.42
N MET A 666 17.31 171.70 72.54
CA MET A 666 17.11 172.82 71.60
C MET A 666 16.27 173.98 72.15
N SER A 667 15.65 173.87 73.34
CA SER A 667 14.75 174.93 73.86
C SER A 667 15.46 176.03 74.66
N THR A 668 16.79 176.10 74.66
CA THR A 668 17.56 177.10 75.44
C THR A 668 18.61 177.80 74.58
N LEU A 669 18.24 178.89 73.88
CA LEU A 669 19.14 179.96 73.41
C LEU A 669 18.33 181.14 72.81
N THR A 670 18.45 182.32 73.43
CA THR A 670 18.09 183.69 72.97
C THR A 670 19.39 184.54 72.96
N PRO A 671 19.43 185.84 72.55
CA PRO A 671 18.98 186.57 71.35
C PRO A 671 20.12 187.42 70.67
N ALA A 672 19.91 188.02 69.48
CA ALA A 672 20.58 189.27 69.02
C ALA A 672 19.93 189.88 67.75
N ARG A 673 19.83 191.23 67.73
CA ARG A 673 19.33 192.18 66.68
C ARG A 673 19.88 191.90 65.27
N ASN A 674 19.19 192.22 64.17
CA ASN A 674 18.00 193.08 63.94
C ASN A 674 16.76 192.28 63.54
#